data_AF-A0A9N9V8Q2-F1
#
_entry.id   AF-A0A9N9V8Q2-F1
#
_cell.length_a   1.000
_cell.length_b   1.000
_cell.length_c   1.000
_cell.angle_alpha   90.00
_cell.angle_beta   90.00
_cell.angle_gamma   90.00
#
_symmetry.space_group_name_H-M   'P 1'
#
loop_
_entity.id
_entity.type
_entity.pdbx_description
1 polymer ?
#
loop_
_entity_poly.entity_id
_entity_poly.type
_entity_poly.pdbx_seq_one_letter_code
_entity_poly.pdbx_strand_id
1 'polypeptide(L)'
;MSYQVIGIAIVAVLFLLIRLLNTTDIPKIKGLPEIPGLPILGNLWHLGTDHARVAQKWAQKYGPVFQTRLGNKRVIFVNSYESVRHFWITHQSALISRPTFHTFHSVVSSSQGFTIGTSPWDDSCKARRKAAATALNRPSTQSYMPILDLESTVSIKELAADCKGGAVDVDPSPYFARFALNTSLTLNYGIRIDGNINNEMLQEITQVERGVSNFRSTSNNWQDYVPIMRLWNKQNTEAESFRLRRDAYLTKLLNELKGQIAAGIDKPCITGNILKDPEAKLNEAEIKSICLTMVSAGLDTVPVNLVMGLAFLSSPEGQAVQARALEEIEKVYPDGEAWEKCLVEEKVPYITALVKETLRFWTVIPICLPRTSIKDIPYEGAVIPAGTTFFMNAYAADYDEQRFKDPYKFIPERFLNDTESGTPHYAYGAGSRMCAGSHLANRELYTAYIRLITAFEIHPARNPADRPIIDAIECSSNPTALTTDPKLFKIGLKIRSESRLKEWIAAAEARTRLSLKLSFRTLSYLFLMSNQISNLRPLTTYVTGHSPMNGAAIFQETRPAVWTSPDNESMGFNVVYTTSEFPVSFNNDNDIAKHDALMGTGNLGLVNPKGTVCRMVDFAPDNKPVMHRTQSLDYGVVISGTLELELDAGEKRLLYPGDVAVQRGTIHSWYNPSQTEWARMLFVLQDSEPVIVDGQPLKEDLGEASGSIAPSGNSN
;
A
#
# COMPACT_ATOMS: atom_id res chain seq x y z
N MET A 1 -10.74 60.20 36.73
CA MET A 1 -9.96 59.07 37.29
C MET A 1 -8.50 59.51 37.37
N SER A 2 -7.81 59.30 38.50
CA SER A 2 -6.39 59.69 38.60
C SER A 2 -5.55 58.83 37.64
N TYR A 3 -4.45 59.37 37.12
CA TYR A 3 -3.53 58.65 36.24
C TYR A 3 -3.04 57.30 36.84
N GLN A 4 -3.03 57.19 38.18
CA GLN A 4 -2.68 55.95 38.89
C GLN A 4 -3.72 54.84 38.69
N VAL A 5 -5.03 55.17 38.71
CA VAL A 5 -6.10 54.20 38.46
C VAL A 5 -6.04 53.67 37.04
N ILE A 6 -5.77 54.56 36.07
CA ILE A 6 -5.59 54.19 34.66
C ILE A 6 -4.34 53.30 34.50
N GLY A 7 -3.23 53.65 35.15
CA GLY A 7 -2.00 52.84 35.14
C GLY A 7 -2.20 51.43 35.70
N ILE A 8 -2.86 51.30 36.85
CA ILE A 8 -3.17 50.00 37.46
C ILE A 8 -4.11 49.19 36.57
N ALA A 9 -5.14 49.82 35.98
CA ALA A 9 -6.06 49.15 35.07
C ALA A 9 -5.33 48.62 33.82
N ILE A 10 -4.43 49.40 33.22
CA ILE A 10 -3.61 48.96 32.08
C ILE A 10 -2.73 47.77 32.46
N VAL A 11 -2.03 47.82 33.60
CA VAL A 11 -1.19 46.72 34.07
C VAL A 11 -2.02 45.46 34.33
N ALA A 12 -3.19 45.59 34.95
CA ALA A 12 -4.09 44.47 35.20
C ALA A 12 -4.60 43.84 33.88
N VAL A 13 -4.99 44.66 32.91
CA VAL A 13 -5.40 44.19 31.58
C VAL A 13 -4.24 43.51 30.85
N LEU A 14 -3.04 44.08 30.85
CA LEU A 14 -1.85 43.48 30.25
C LEU A 14 -1.48 42.16 30.93
N PHE A 15 -1.54 42.09 32.26
CA PHE A 15 -1.29 40.86 33.01
C PHE A 15 -2.32 39.78 32.67
N LEU A 16 -3.61 40.12 32.62
CA LEU A 16 -4.67 39.20 32.24
C LEU A 16 -4.53 38.73 30.79
N LEU A 17 -4.18 39.64 29.87
CA LEU A 17 -3.91 39.31 28.47
C LEU A 17 -2.70 38.36 28.34
N ILE A 18 -1.59 38.66 29.00
CA ILE A 18 -0.41 37.78 29.00
C ILE A 18 -0.77 36.42 29.60
N ARG A 19 -1.52 36.39 30.71
CA ARG A 19 -1.94 35.13 31.34
C ARG A 19 -2.84 34.32 30.42
N LEU A 20 -3.80 34.96 29.76
CA LEU A 20 -4.72 34.33 28.80
C LEU A 20 -3.95 33.79 27.58
N LEU A 21 -3.08 34.60 26.99
CA LEU A 21 -2.25 34.23 25.84
C LEU A 21 -1.22 33.15 26.16
N ASN A 22 -0.83 33.03 27.43
CA ASN A 22 0.12 32.02 27.89
C ASN A 22 -0.56 30.76 28.43
N THR A 23 -1.89 30.60 28.30
CA THR A 23 -2.59 29.36 28.63
C THR A 23 -2.21 28.23 27.68
N THR A 24 -2.30 26.98 28.15
CA THR A 24 -2.12 25.78 27.32
C THR A 24 -3.35 24.90 27.38
N ASP A 25 -3.59 24.15 26.31
CA ASP A 25 -4.67 23.17 26.23
C ASP A 25 -4.57 22.06 27.29
N ILE A 26 -3.35 21.55 27.54
CA ILE A 26 -3.07 20.57 28.58
C ILE A 26 -2.16 21.20 29.66
N PRO A 27 -2.52 21.09 30.96
CA PRO A 27 -1.65 21.50 32.06
C PRO A 27 -0.32 20.74 32.08
N LYS A 28 0.66 21.23 32.84
CA LYS A 28 1.93 20.52 33.02
C LYS A 28 1.70 19.10 33.54
N ILE A 29 2.24 18.12 32.84
CA ILE A 29 2.15 16.70 33.21
C ILE A 29 3.16 16.45 34.32
N LYS A 30 2.70 16.04 35.51
CA LYS A 30 3.58 15.76 36.65
C LYS A 30 4.38 14.48 36.38
N GLY A 31 5.64 14.46 36.81
CA GLY A 31 6.53 13.30 36.65
C GLY A 31 7.22 13.17 35.30
N LEU A 32 6.83 13.96 34.28
CA LEU A 32 7.49 13.94 32.97
C LEU A 32 8.43 15.15 32.80
N PRO A 33 9.69 14.97 32.34
CA PRO A 33 10.63 16.08 32.12
C PRO A 33 10.05 17.16 31.21
N GLU A 34 10.15 18.43 31.60
CA GLU A 34 9.66 19.58 30.83
C GLU A 34 10.83 20.46 30.38
N ILE A 35 10.84 20.83 29.10
CA ILE A 35 11.79 21.82 28.57
C ILE A 35 11.25 23.24 28.85
N PRO A 36 11.98 24.09 29.60
CA PRO A 36 11.54 25.46 29.87
C PRO A 36 11.32 26.25 28.57
N GLY A 37 10.16 26.91 28.46
CA GLY A 37 9.77 27.70 27.29
C GLY A 37 9.58 29.18 27.61
N LEU A 38 9.58 30.02 26.58
CA LEU A 38 9.27 31.45 26.68
C LEU A 38 7.76 31.67 26.92
N PRO A 39 7.36 32.78 27.56
CA PRO A 39 5.95 33.16 27.63
C PRO A 39 5.32 33.26 26.23
N ILE A 40 4.07 32.81 26.09
CA ILE A 40 3.27 32.82 24.85
C ILE A 40 3.77 31.88 23.76
N LEU A 41 5.08 31.85 23.47
CA LEU A 41 5.68 31.04 22.39
C LEU A 41 6.04 29.62 22.85
N GLY A 42 6.28 29.41 24.13
CA GLY A 42 6.84 28.16 24.65
C GLY A 42 8.23 27.89 24.07
N ASN A 43 8.40 26.72 23.48
CA ASN A 43 9.64 26.19 22.94
C ASN A 43 9.78 26.40 21.42
N LEU A 44 8.82 27.04 20.74
CA LEU A 44 8.87 27.30 19.28
C LEU A 44 10.18 27.99 18.87
N TRP A 45 10.55 29.05 19.61
CA TRP A 45 11.80 29.77 19.35
C TRP A 45 13.05 28.89 19.53
N HIS A 46 13.07 28.05 20.56
CA HIS A 46 14.22 27.20 20.88
C HIS A 46 14.37 26.03 19.89
N LEU A 47 13.26 25.51 19.37
CA LEU A 47 13.25 24.46 18.35
C LEU A 47 13.71 24.98 16.98
N GLY A 48 13.45 26.26 16.69
CA GLY A 48 13.88 26.89 15.44
C GLY A 48 13.29 26.19 14.21
N THR A 49 14.11 25.95 13.20
CA THR A 49 13.69 25.29 11.95
C THR A 49 13.97 23.79 11.92
N ASP A 50 14.79 23.26 12.84
CA ASP A 50 15.23 21.86 12.85
C ASP A 50 14.75 21.16 14.13
N HIS A 51 13.44 20.91 14.17
CA HIS A 51 12.81 20.28 15.33
C HIS A 51 13.36 18.88 15.62
N ALA A 52 13.72 18.12 14.58
CA ALA A 52 14.19 16.74 14.72
C ALA A 52 15.53 16.66 15.46
N ARG A 53 16.55 17.41 15.03
CA ARG A 53 17.87 17.39 15.70
C ARG A 53 17.83 18.10 17.04
N VAL A 54 17.07 19.18 17.18
CA VAL A 54 16.95 19.87 18.47
C VAL A 54 16.27 18.98 19.51
N ALA A 55 15.19 18.28 19.15
CA ALA A 55 14.54 17.33 20.03
C ALA A 55 15.43 16.11 20.34
N GLN A 56 16.22 15.62 19.38
CA GLN A 56 17.23 14.58 19.62
C GLN A 56 18.27 15.02 20.67
N LYS A 57 18.81 16.25 20.54
CA LYS A 57 19.76 16.82 21.51
C LYS A 57 19.13 17.01 22.88
N TRP A 58 17.86 17.41 22.95
CA TRP A 58 17.14 17.47 24.22
C TRP A 58 16.92 16.09 24.83
N ALA A 59 16.68 15.06 24.01
CA ALA A 59 16.52 13.69 24.49
C ALA A 59 17.78 13.17 25.22
N GLN A 60 18.96 13.53 24.72
CA GLN A 60 20.24 13.21 25.38
C GLN A 60 20.38 13.84 26.77
N LYS A 61 19.74 15.00 27.01
CA LYS A 61 19.83 15.75 28.26
C LYS A 61 18.69 15.45 29.24
N TYR A 62 17.47 15.28 28.73
CA TYR A 62 16.24 15.19 29.53
C TYR A 62 15.63 13.80 29.53
N GLY A 63 16.18 12.85 28.78
CA GLY A 63 15.63 11.52 28.58
C GLY A 63 14.83 11.39 27.28
N PRO A 64 14.55 10.16 26.83
CA PRO A 64 13.98 9.88 25.50
C PRO A 64 12.58 10.45 25.27
N VAL A 65 11.85 10.73 26.36
CA VAL A 65 10.47 11.21 26.36
C VAL A 65 10.35 12.44 27.26
N PHE A 66 9.92 13.56 26.68
CA PHE A 66 9.78 14.82 27.41
C PHE A 66 8.60 15.64 26.87
N GLN A 67 8.08 16.55 27.70
CA GLN A 67 7.05 17.50 27.30
C GLN A 67 7.63 18.88 26.98
N THR A 68 7.02 19.55 26.01
CA THR A 68 7.31 20.94 25.65
C THR A 68 5.99 21.70 25.46
N ARG A 69 6.10 23.02 25.33
CA ARG A 69 4.99 23.88 24.92
C ARG A 69 5.27 24.41 23.52
N LEU A 70 4.38 24.20 22.58
CA LEU A 70 4.36 24.92 21.31
C LEU A 70 3.24 25.95 21.41
N GLY A 71 3.60 27.18 21.77
CA GLY A 71 2.65 28.23 22.10
C GLY A 71 1.60 27.82 23.15
N ASN A 72 0.34 27.72 22.72
CA ASN A 72 -0.80 27.29 23.53
C ASN A 72 -1.06 25.77 23.51
N LYS A 73 -0.20 24.98 22.86
CA LYS A 73 -0.26 23.51 22.82
C LYS A 73 0.82 22.88 23.67
N ARG A 74 0.47 21.92 24.52
CA ARG A 74 1.46 21.06 25.17
C ARG A 74 1.63 19.78 24.37
N VAL A 75 2.88 19.44 24.09
CA VAL A 75 3.24 18.30 23.23
C VAL A 75 4.29 17.43 23.88
N ILE A 76 4.28 16.14 23.57
CA ILE A 76 5.29 15.17 24.01
C ILE A 76 6.14 14.78 22.81
N PHE A 77 7.46 14.88 22.95
CA PHE A 77 8.40 14.33 21.99
C PHE A 77 8.87 12.96 22.46
N VAL A 78 8.91 12.00 21.53
CA VAL A 78 9.36 10.62 21.75
C VAL A 78 10.49 10.35 20.75
N ASN A 79 11.69 10.03 21.26
CA ASN A 79 12.93 10.17 20.48
C ASN A 79 13.81 8.92 20.40
N SER A 80 13.58 7.88 21.21
CA SER A 80 14.35 6.62 21.12
C SER A 80 13.54 5.53 20.44
N TYR A 81 14.22 4.53 19.90
CA TYR A 81 13.55 3.41 19.24
C TYR A 81 12.57 2.70 20.18
N GLU A 82 13.01 2.39 21.40
CA GLU A 82 12.18 1.70 22.39
C GLU A 82 11.02 2.56 22.91
N SER A 83 11.21 3.86 23.12
CA SER A 83 10.12 4.73 23.54
C SER A 83 9.06 4.88 22.43
N VAL A 84 9.47 4.93 21.16
CA VAL A 84 8.54 4.92 20.03
C VAL A 84 7.76 3.59 20.00
N ARG A 85 8.42 2.44 20.17
CA ARG A 85 7.75 1.13 20.31
C ARG A 85 6.68 1.16 21.41
N HIS A 86 7.04 1.65 22.60
CA HIS A 86 6.12 1.74 23.74
C HIS A 86 4.85 2.53 23.42
N PHE A 87 4.98 3.71 22.81
CA PHE A 87 3.83 4.57 22.55
C PHE A 87 3.06 4.17 21.27
N TRP A 88 3.75 3.94 20.15
CA TRP A 88 3.10 3.71 18.86
C TRP A 88 2.67 2.28 18.60
N ILE A 89 3.23 1.30 19.32
CA ILE A 89 2.90 -0.13 19.16
C ILE A 89 2.12 -0.63 20.38
N THR A 90 2.71 -0.53 21.58
CA THR A 90 2.06 -1.04 22.81
C THR A 90 0.81 -0.22 23.16
N HIS A 91 0.86 1.11 23.04
CA HIS A 91 -0.27 2.01 23.30
C HIS A 91 -0.97 2.54 22.04
N GLN A 92 -0.91 1.78 20.94
CA GLN A 92 -1.39 2.23 19.62
C GLN A 92 -2.88 2.65 19.62
N SER A 93 -3.74 1.99 20.40
CA SER A 93 -5.17 2.29 20.49
C SER A 93 -5.43 3.60 21.23
N ALA A 94 -4.60 3.94 22.23
CA ALA A 94 -4.66 5.23 22.90
C ALA A 94 -4.21 6.35 21.97
N LEU A 95 -3.20 6.15 21.12
CA LEU A 95 -2.68 7.17 20.21
C LEU A 95 -3.32 7.17 18.80
N ILE A 96 -4.52 6.63 18.63
CA ILE A 96 -5.07 6.42 17.28
C ILE A 96 -5.52 7.71 16.57
N SER A 97 -5.81 8.78 17.32
CA SER A 97 -6.37 10.03 16.79
C SER A 97 -5.30 11.05 16.35
N ARG A 98 -5.74 12.16 15.74
CA ARG A 98 -4.91 13.27 15.25
C ARG A 98 -5.43 14.60 15.78
N PRO A 99 -4.56 15.58 16.05
CA PRO A 99 -4.99 16.94 16.33
C PRO A 99 -5.42 17.64 15.03
N THR A 100 -6.20 18.71 15.17
CA THR A 100 -6.50 19.65 14.09
C THR A 100 -5.75 20.97 14.31
N PHE A 101 -5.31 21.59 13.22
CA PHE A 101 -4.56 22.84 13.19
C PHE A 101 -5.28 23.88 12.33
N HIS A 102 -5.06 25.17 12.61
CA HIS A 102 -5.78 26.25 11.94
C HIS A 102 -5.43 26.32 10.45
N THR A 103 -4.14 26.40 10.13
CA THR A 103 -3.65 26.62 8.76
C THR A 103 -4.06 25.46 7.86
N PHE A 104 -3.71 24.23 8.24
CA PHE A 104 -3.98 23.07 7.38
C PHE A 104 -5.47 22.67 7.36
N HIS A 105 -6.13 22.59 8.53
CA HIS A 105 -7.49 22.05 8.60
C HIS A 105 -8.55 23.12 8.35
N SER A 106 -8.39 24.35 8.84
CA SER A 106 -9.39 25.42 8.65
C SER A 106 -9.21 26.21 7.35
N VAL A 107 -7.98 26.37 6.85
CA VAL A 107 -7.73 27.13 5.61
C VAL A 107 -7.55 26.18 4.42
N VAL A 108 -6.47 25.38 4.39
CA VAL A 108 -6.10 24.55 3.23
C VAL A 108 -7.15 23.47 2.93
N SER A 109 -7.73 22.86 3.95
CA SER A 109 -8.63 21.70 3.81
C SER A 109 -10.12 22.07 3.82
N SER A 110 -10.45 23.36 3.72
CA SER A 110 -11.84 23.86 3.78
C SER A 110 -12.72 23.38 2.61
N SER A 111 -12.14 23.02 1.47
CA SER A 111 -12.86 22.60 0.25
C SER A 111 -12.86 21.08 -0.01
N GLN A 112 -11.70 20.43 0.06
CA GLN A 112 -11.54 18.99 -0.28
C GLN A 112 -11.55 18.06 0.96
N GLY A 113 -11.74 18.63 2.15
CA GLY A 113 -11.70 17.89 3.40
C GLY A 113 -10.29 17.45 3.81
N PHE A 114 -10.23 16.68 4.89
CA PHE A 114 -8.96 16.24 5.47
C PHE A 114 -8.41 15.01 4.77
N THR A 115 -7.09 14.88 4.65
CA THR A 115 -6.47 13.62 4.22
C THR A 115 -6.67 12.52 5.27
N ILE A 116 -6.54 11.25 4.88
CA ILE A 116 -6.61 10.12 5.82
C ILE A 116 -5.55 10.25 6.93
N GLY A 117 -4.35 10.71 6.57
CA GLY A 117 -3.21 10.85 7.48
C GLY A 117 -3.39 11.92 8.55
N THR A 118 -4.17 12.97 8.27
CA THR A 118 -4.38 14.14 9.14
C THR A 118 -5.75 14.18 9.82
N SER A 119 -6.64 13.23 9.51
CA SER A 119 -8.00 13.20 10.07
C SER A 119 -7.99 12.70 11.52
N PRO A 120 -8.75 13.31 12.44
CA PRO A 120 -9.11 12.69 13.72
C PRO A 120 -9.73 11.31 13.53
N TRP A 121 -9.68 10.47 14.57
CA TRP A 121 -10.21 9.10 14.47
C TRP A 121 -11.72 9.08 14.72
N ASP A 122 -12.49 8.93 13.64
CA ASP A 122 -13.94 8.76 13.61
C ASP A 122 -14.34 7.67 12.60
N ASP A 123 -15.63 7.40 12.44
CA ASP A 123 -16.12 6.35 11.54
C ASP A 123 -15.81 6.66 10.06
N SER A 124 -15.82 7.94 9.68
CA SER A 124 -15.40 8.37 8.34
C SER A 124 -13.93 8.07 8.07
N CYS A 125 -13.05 8.37 9.02
CA CYS A 125 -11.62 8.07 8.92
C CYS A 125 -11.37 6.57 8.84
N LYS A 126 -12.10 5.76 9.63
CA LYS A 126 -12.04 4.29 9.55
C LYS A 126 -12.44 3.79 8.18
N ALA A 127 -13.57 4.26 7.63
CA ALA A 127 -14.06 3.86 6.32
C ALA A 127 -13.06 4.20 5.19
N ARG A 128 -12.58 5.45 5.16
CA ARG A 128 -11.56 5.89 4.18
C ARG A 128 -10.25 5.12 4.31
N ARG A 129 -9.78 4.87 5.54
CA ARG A 129 -8.56 4.08 5.78
C ARG A 129 -8.73 2.64 5.36
N LYS A 130 -9.89 2.02 5.61
CA LYS A 130 -10.20 0.66 5.14
C LYS A 130 -10.14 0.59 3.61
N ALA A 131 -10.80 1.52 2.91
CA ALA A 131 -10.76 1.57 1.45
C ALA A 131 -9.33 1.70 0.90
N ALA A 132 -8.53 2.62 1.45
CA ALA A 132 -7.12 2.77 1.06
C ALA A 132 -6.28 1.53 1.38
N ALA A 133 -6.48 0.89 2.54
CA ALA A 133 -5.74 -0.30 2.92
C ALA A 133 -6.10 -1.50 2.04
N THR A 134 -7.37 -1.65 1.64
CA THR A 134 -7.80 -2.68 0.68
C THR A 134 -7.15 -2.46 -0.68
N ALA A 135 -7.09 -1.23 -1.16
CA ALA A 135 -6.47 -0.91 -2.44
C ALA A 135 -4.93 -1.07 -2.45
N LEU A 136 -4.27 -0.95 -1.29
CA LEU A 136 -2.80 -0.94 -1.18
C LEU A 136 -2.24 -2.16 -0.42
N ASN A 137 -3.04 -3.20 -0.22
CA ASN A 137 -2.57 -4.46 0.36
C ASN A 137 -1.64 -5.20 -0.63
N ARG A 138 -1.02 -6.30 -0.18
CA ARG A 138 -0.07 -7.07 -1.00
C ARG A 138 -0.70 -7.59 -2.31
N PRO A 139 -1.88 -8.26 -2.30
CA PRO A 139 -2.53 -8.70 -3.53
C PRO A 139 -2.81 -7.57 -4.52
N SER A 140 -3.41 -6.47 -4.08
CA SER A 140 -3.75 -5.35 -4.95
C SER A 140 -2.50 -4.68 -5.50
N THR A 141 -1.47 -4.50 -4.68
CA THR A 141 -0.16 -3.99 -5.14
C THR A 141 0.40 -4.84 -6.28
N GLN A 142 0.29 -6.16 -6.21
CA GLN A 142 0.77 -7.05 -7.28
C GLN A 142 0.06 -6.83 -8.62
N SER A 143 -1.22 -6.42 -8.60
CA SER A 143 -1.95 -6.11 -9.83
C SER A 143 -1.49 -4.81 -10.51
N TYR A 144 -0.76 -3.96 -9.78
CA TYR A 144 -0.26 -2.67 -10.26
C TYR A 144 1.10 -2.75 -10.96
N MET A 145 1.71 -3.93 -11.01
CA MET A 145 3.03 -4.11 -11.61
C MET A 145 3.14 -3.67 -13.08
N PRO A 146 2.10 -3.75 -13.93
CA PRO A 146 2.16 -3.16 -15.27
C PRO A 146 2.32 -1.63 -15.27
N ILE A 147 1.76 -0.93 -14.26
CA ILE A 147 1.91 0.51 -14.10
C ILE A 147 3.35 0.83 -13.67
N LEU A 148 3.89 0.07 -12.72
CA LEU A 148 5.28 0.20 -12.31
C LEU A 148 6.26 -0.14 -13.45
N ASP A 149 5.97 -1.15 -14.27
CA ASP A 149 6.77 -1.49 -15.45
C ASP A 149 6.84 -0.30 -16.40
N LEU A 150 5.67 0.30 -16.70
CA LEU A 150 5.57 1.46 -17.55
C LEU A 150 6.37 2.63 -16.97
N GLU A 151 5.98 3.14 -15.79
CA GLU A 151 6.55 4.40 -15.29
C GLU A 151 8.05 4.29 -15.00
N SER A 152 8.53 3.16 -14.47
CA SER A 152 9.97 3.00 -14.23
C SER A 152 10.75 2.91 -15.55
N THR A 153 10.19 2.27 -16.57
CA THR A 153 10.79 2.23 -17.92
C THR A 153 10.84 3.62 -18.54
N VAL A 154 9.75 4.39 -18.49
CA VAL A 154 9.73 5.73 -19.11
C VAL A 154 10.70 6.68 -18.41
N SER A 155 10.80 6.64 -17.07
CA SER A 155 11.77 7.46 -16.35
C SER A 155 13.22 7.08 -16.67
N ILE A 156 13.55 5.79 -16.79
CA ILE A 156 14.90 5.36 -17.20
C ILE A 156 15.20 5.71 -18.66
N LYS A 157 14.21 5.58 -19.55
CA LYS A 157 14.35 5.96 -20.95
C LYS A 157 14.67 7.45 -21.11
N GLU A 158 13.98 8.32 -20.38
CA GLU A 158 14.24 9.76 -20.41
C GLU A 158 15.62 10.08 -19.81
N LEU A 159 15.99 9.47 -18.67
CA LEU A 159 17.34 9.61 -18.10
C LEU A 159 18.44 9.21 -19.09
N ALA A 160 18.27 8.07 -19.80
CA ALA A 160 19.23 7.58 -20.78
C ALA A 160 19.36 8.52 -22.00
N ALA A 161 18.27 9.15 -22.42
CA ALA A 161 18.28 10.15 -23.49
C ALA A 161 18.99 11.44 -23.05
N ASP A 162 18.65 11.93 -21.85
CA ASP A 162 19.07 13.25 -21.38
C ASP A 162 20.52 13.25 -20.86
N CYS A 163 21.04 12.11 -20.40
CA CYS A 163 22.46 12.00 -20.03
C CYS A 163 23.41 12.01 -21.24
N LYS A 164 22.88 11.89 -22.47
CA LYS A 164 23.64 11.90 -23.75
C LYS A 164 24.84 10.94 -23.73
N GLY A 165 24.61 9.67 -23.40
CA GLY A 165 25.68 8.67 -23.29
C GLY A 165 26.65 8.92 -22.13
N GLY A 166 26.18 9.66 -21.11
CA GLY A 166 26.95 10.09 -19.96
C GLY A 166 27.70 11.40 -20.14
N ALA A 167 27.61 12.09 -21.29
CA ALA A 167 28.24 13.39 -21.51
C ALA A 167 27.62 14.53 -20.67
N VAL A 168 26.39 14.36 -20.20
CA VAL A 168 25.64 15.37 -19.43
C VAL A 168 25.28 14.81 -18.05
N ASP A 169 25.61 15.55 -17.01
CA ASP A 169 25.14 15.26 -15.65
C ASP A 169 23.69 15.72 -15.51
N VAL A 170 22.83 14.90 -14.89
CA VAL A 170 21.38 15.13 -14.83
C VAL A 170 20.90 15.29 -13.39
N ASP A 171 19.90 16.14 -13.17
CA ASP A 171 19.13 16.20 -11.91
C ASP A 171 18.10 15.06 -11.91
N PRO A 172 18.19 14.07 -11.00
CA PRO A 172 17.26 12.95 -10.98
C PRO A 172 15.85 13.32 -10.50
N SER A 173 15.67 14.45 -9.83
CA SER A 173 14.44 14.79 -9.09
C SER A 173 13.18 14.84 -9.96
N PRO A 174 13.17 15.48 -11.14
CA PRO A 174 11.97 15.56 -11.98
C PRO A 174 11.50 14.20 -12.53
N TYR A 175 12.44 13.29 -12.82
CA TYR A 175 12.13 11.97 -13.37
C TYR A 175 11.41 11.08 -12.35
N PHE A 176 11.82 11.17 -11.08
CA PHE A 176 11.19 10.38 -10.01
C PHE A 176 9.93 11.05 -9.47
N ALA A 177 9.85 12.38 -9.47
CA ALA A 177 8.58 13.08 -9.23
C ALA A 177 7.51 12.65 -10.26
N ARG A 178 7.88 12.56 -11.54
CA ARG A 178 6.98 12.03 -12.58
C ARG A 178 6.64 10.56 -12.37
N PHE A 179 7.62 9.71 -12.10
CA PHE A 179 7.43 8.28 -11.82
C PHE A 179 6.35 8.07 -10.75
N ALA A 180 6.50 8.74 -9.60
CA ALA A 180 5.56 8.61 -8.49
C ALA A 180 4.21 9.26 -8.80
N LEU A 181 4.19 10.46 -9.42
CA LEU A 181 2.93 11.13 -9.74
C LEU A 181 2.10 10.31 -10.72
N ASN A 182 2.69 9.87 -11.83
CA ASN A 182 1.95 9.09 -12.83
C ASN A 182 1.52 7.74 -12.30
N THR A 183 2.33 7.09 -11.46
CA THR A 183 1.90 5.87 -10.77
C THR A 183 0.68 6.16 -9.90
N SER A 184 0.74 7.20 -9.06
CA SER A 184 -0.39 7.59 -8.21
C SER A 184 -1.64 7.99 -8.99
N LEU A 185 -1.51 8.76 -10.08
CA LEU A 185 -2.65 9.21 -10.88
C LEU A 185 -3.28 8.05 -11.64
N THR A 186 -2.47 7.14 -12.18
CA THR A 186 -2.97 5.97 -12.91
C THR A 186 -3.69 5.03 -11.94
N LEU A 187 -3.13 4.79 -10.76
CA LEU A 187 -3.75 3.97 -9.73
C LEU A 187 -5.04 4.57 -9.20
N ASN A 188 -5.04 5.88 -8.93
CA ASN A 188 -6.18 6.52 -8.28
C ASN A 188 -7.30 6.87 -9.26
N TYR A 189 -6.96 7.39 -10.44
CA TYR A 189 -7.91 7.95 -11.41
C TYR A 189 -7.95 7.22 -12.75
N GLY A 190 -7.04 6.27 -13.01
CA GLY A 190 -6.90 5.68 -14.35
C GLY A 190 -6.31 6.67 -15.38
N ILE A 191 -5.84 7.82 -14.92
CA ILE A 191 -5.33 8.92 -15.75
C ILE A 191 -3.82 8.99 -15.61
N ARG A 192 -3.14 9.20 -16.74
CA ARG A 192 -1.68 9.36 -16.79
C ARG A 192 -1.36 10.68 -17.47
N ILE A 193 -0.37 11.42 -16.97
CA ILE A 193 0.12 12.63 -17.62
C ILE A 193 1.14 12.23 -18.69
N ASP A 194 0.82 12.55 -19.94
CA ASP A 194 1.70 12.32 -21.09
C ASP A 194 2.74 13.45 -21.27
N GLY A 195 3.75 13.20 -22.10
CA GLY A 195 4.89 14.10 -22.31
C GLY A 195 6.09 13.71 -21.45
N ASN A 196 6.94 14.68 -21.12
CA ASN A 196 8.19 14.49 -20.38
C ASN A 196 8.16 15.24 -19.03
N ILE A 197 9.31 15.26 -18.34
CA ILE A 197 9.48 15.98 -17.06
C ILE A 197 9.14 17.49 -17.08
N ASN A 198 8.99 18.10 -18.25
CA ASN A 198 8.63 19.52 -18.41
C ASN A 198 7.13 19.75 -18.63
N ASN A 199 6.28 18.72 -18.48
CA ASN A 199 4.84 18.90 -18.60
C ASN A 199 4.30 19.88 -17.54
N GLU A 200 3.53 20.89 -17.98
CA GLU A 200 3.03 21.96 -17.10
C GLU A 200 2.13 21.44 -15.96
N MET A 201 1.25 20.46 -16.24
CA MET A 201 0.37 19.89 -15.22
C MET A 201 1.14 19.07 -14.19
N LEU A 202 2.18 18.34 -14.62
CA LEU A 202 3.10 17.62 -13.73
C LEU A 202 3.82 18.60 -12.79
N GLN A 203 4.38 19.68 -13.32
CA GLN A 203 5.09 20.69 -12.54
C GLN A 203 4.15 21.43 -11.58
N GLU A 204 2.94 21.76 -12.05
CA GLU A 204 1.89 22.39 -11.25
C GLU A 204 1.51 21.53 -10.04
N ILE A 205 1.19 20.26 -10.26
CA ILE A 205 0.81 19.35 -9.17
C ILE A 205 1.96 19.17 -8.18
N THR A 206 3.19 18.98 -8.67
CA THR A 206 4.38 18.81 -7.84
C THR A 206 4.66 20.05 -6.98
N GLN A 207 4.59 21.24 -7.56
CA GLN A 207 4.80 22.48 -6.83
C GLN A 207 3.72 22.70 -5.77
N VAL A 208 2.45 22.48 -6.13
CA VAL A 208 1.31 22.72 -5.24
C VAL A 208 1.32 21.75 -4.07
N GLU A 209 1.53 20.45 -4.30
CA GLU A 209 1.53 19.45 -3.23
C GLU A 209 2.70 19.63 -2.26
N ARG A 210 3.90 19.99 -2.73
CA ARG A 210 5.02 20.36 -1.84
C ARG A 210 4.70 21.56 -0.97
N GLY A 211 4.11 22.62 -1.56
CA GLY A 211 3.66 23.79 -0.82
C GLY A 211 2.60 23.45 0.23
N VAL A 212 1.63 22.62 -0.15
CA VAL A 212 0.58 22.12 0.76
C VAL A 212 1.15 21.26 1.89
N SER A 213 2.13 20.40 1.59
CA SER A 213 2.82 19.56 2.57
C SER A 213 3.49 20.41 3.65
N ASN A 214 4.07 21.57 3.28
CA ASN A 214 4.71 22.48 4.23
C ASN A 214 3.72 23.10 5.25
N PHE A 215 2.43 23.20 4.95
CA PHE A 215 1.41 23.63 5.94
C PHE A 215 1.10 22.57 7.00
N ARG A 216 1.56 21.33 6.82
CA ARG A 216 1.44 20.24 7.81
C ARG A 216 2.66 20.14 8.72
N SER A 217 3.72 20.91 8.44
CA SER A 217 4.96 20.88 9.22
C SER A 217 4.78 21.47 10.62
N THR A 218 5.52 20.90 11.57
CA THR A 218 5.57 21.39 12.95
C THR A 218 6.35 22.70 13.10
N SER A 219 7.23 23.02 12.15
CA SER A 219 8.18 24.14 12.26
C SER A 219 7.78 25.38 11.46
N ASN A 220 6.92 25.22 10.45
CA ASN A 220 6.62 26.29 9.49
C ASN A 220 5.42 27.18 9.88
N ASN A 221 4.51 26.72 10.75
CA ASN A 221 3.20 27.35 10.95
C ASN A 221 2.95 27.77 12.40
N TRP A 222 3.62 28.83 12.86
CA TRP A 222 3.51 29.27 14.26
C TRP A 222 2.10 29.75 14.64
N GLN A 223 1.29 30.21 13.67
CA GLN A 223 -0.11 30.60 13.93
C GLN A 223 -1.04 29.45 14.36
N ASP A 224 -0.61 28.20 14.14
CA ASP A 224 -1.33 27.03 14.65
C ASP A 224 -1.22 26.93 16.17
N TYR A 225 -0.12 27.45 16.73
CA TYR A 225 0.26 27.39 18.14
C TYR A 225 0.11 28.73 18.86
N VAL A 226 0.16 29.85 18.14
CA VAL A 226 0.12 31.21 18.69
C VAL A 226 -1.06 31.96 18.07
N PRO A 227 -2.28 31.85 18.65
CA PRO A 227 -3.51 32.30 17.99
C PRO A 227 -3.55 33.79 17.62
N ILE A 228 -2.86 34.65 18.37
CA ILE A 228 -2.77 36.09 18.02
C ILE A 228 -2.11 36.31 16.66
N MET A 229 -1.30 35.36 16.18
CA MET A 229 -0.69 35.45 14.86
C MET A 229 -1.69 35.36 13.70
N ARG A 230 -2.89 34.84 13.95
CA ARG A 230 -3.95 34.72 12.94
C ARG A 230 -4.56 36.07 12.54
N LEU A 231 -4.26 37.14 13.30
CA LEU A 231 -4.64 38.50 12.94
C LEU A 231 -3.86 39.01 11.71
N TRP A 232 -2.71 38.40 11.39
CA TRP A 232 -1.96 38.68 10.18
C TRP A 232 -2.36 37.71 9.06
N ASN A 233 -2.89 38.22 7.95
CA ASN A 233 -3.51 37.36 6.91
C ASN A 233 -2.51 36.67 5.96
N LYS A 234 -1.20 36.97 6.01
CA LYS A 234 -0.24 36.55 4.97
C LYS A 234 -0.18 35.03 4.77
N GLN A 235 -0.06 34.26 5.86
CA GLN A 235 0.02 32.79 5.81
C GLN A 235 -1.29 32.18 5.28
N ASN A 236 -2.43 32.77 5.66
CA ASN A 236 -3.74 32.33 5.18
C ASN A 236 -3.93 32.61 3.69
N THR A 237 -3.46 33.76 3.20
CA THR A 237 -3.51 34.10 1.76
C THR A 237 -2.67 33.12 0.93
N GLU A 238 -1.47 32.75 1.40
CA GLU A 238 -0.63 31.76 0.72
C GLU A 238 -1.29 30.37 0.73
N ALA A 239 -1.75 29.92 1.90
CA ALA A 239 -2.47 28.65 2.06
C ALA A 239 -3.72 28.55 1.18
N GLU A 240 -4.46 29.65 1.04
CA GLU A 240 -5.63 29.74 0.17
C GLU A 240 -5.25 29.66 -1.32
N SER A 241 -4.16 30.32 -1.74
CA SER A 241 -3.66 30.22 -3.11
C SER A 241 -3.36 28.77 -3.50
N PHE A 242 -2.64 28.04 -2.64
CA PHE A 242 -2.35 26.62 -2.86
C PHE A 242 -3.62 25.76 -2.86
N ARG A 243 -4.57 26.03 -1.96
CA ARG A 243 -5.88 25.34 -1.95
C ARG A 243 -6.60 25.49 -3.28
N LEU A 244 -6.74 26.72 -3.80
CA LEU A 244 -7.48 26.98 -5.04
C LEU A 244 -6.85 26.26 -6.24
N ARG A 245 -5.51 26.28 -6.35
CA ARG A 245 -4.78 25.58 -7.41
C ARG A 245 -4.97 24.06 -7.32
N ARG A 246 -4.91 23.51 -6.10
CA ARG A 246 -5.17 22.09 -5.84
C ARG A 246 -6.60 21.68 -6.20
N ASP A 247 -7.58 22.49 -5.81
CA ASP A 247 -8.99 22.26 -6.11
C ASP A 247 -9.23 22.15 -7.61
N ALA A 248 -8.56 23.00 -8.41
CA ALA A 248 -8.70 23.02 -9.85
C ALA A 248 -8.30 21.68 -10.50
N TYR A 249 -7.10 21.16 -10.22
CA TYR A 249 -6.67 19.91 -10.86
C TYR A 249 -7.35 18.67 -10.27
N LEU A 250 -7.66 18.62 -8.96
CA LEU A 250 -8.37 17.48 -8.38
C LEU A 250 -9.80 17.36 -8.91
N THR A 251 -10.48 18.50 -9.08
CA THR A 251 -11.81 18.55 -9.68
C THR A 251 -11.77 18.14 -11.14
N LYS A 252 -10.77 18.62 -11.90
CA LYS A 252 -10.54 18.21 -13.29
C LYS A 252 -10.36 16.69 -13.40
N LEU A 253 -9.45 16.11 -12.62
CA LEU A 253 -9.15 14.66 -12.64
C LEU A 253 -10.38 13.81 -12.27
N LEU A 254 -11.13 14.20 -11.24
CA LEU A 254 -12.33 13.48 -10.82
C LEU A 254 -13.45 13.57 -11.87
N ASN A 255 -13.66 14.74 -12.47
CA ASN A 255 -14.66 14.91 -13.51
C ASN A 255 -14.30 14.15 -14.79
N GLU A 256 -13.02 14.13 -15.16
CA GLU A 256 -12.54 13.34 -16.29
C GLU A 256 -12.79 11.84 -16.07
N LEU A 257 -12.45 11.31 -14.89
CA LEU A 257 -12.76 9.92 -14.54
C LEU A 257 -14.28 9.64 -14.61
N LYS A 258 -15.11 10.51 -14.01
CA LYS A 258 -16.57 10.35 -14.08
C LYS A 258 -17.09 10.36 -15.52
N GLY A 259 -16.53 11.21 -16.38
CA GLY A 259 -16.84 11.25 -17.81
C GLY A 259 -16.44 9.96 -18.53
N GLN A 260 -15.25 9.42 -18.24
CA GLN A 260 -14.78 8.14 -18.79
C GLN A 260 -15.66 6.96 -18.35
N ILE A 261 -16.10 6.94 -17.08
CA ILE A 261 -17.03 5.93 -16.54
C ILE A 261 -18.37 6.01 -17.26
N ALA A 262 -18.93 7.21 -17.40
CA ALA A 262 -20.20 7.42 -18.10
C ALA A 262 -20.14 7.00 -19.58
N ALA A 263 -18.97 7.15 -20.21
CA ALA A 263 -18.72 6.71 -21.58
C ALA A 263 -18.34 5.22 -21.70
N GLY A 264 -18.13 4.50 -20.59
CA GLY A 264 -17.72 3.09 -20.58
C GLY A 264 -16.30 2.85 -21.08
N ILE A 265 -15.43 3.85 -21.00
CA ILE A 265 -14.03 3.81 -21.47
C ILE A 265 -13.01 3.98 -20.33
N ASP A 266 -13.47 3.98 -19.08
CA ASP A 266 -12.60 4.16 -17.92
C ASP A 266 -11.60 3.01 -17.77
N LYS A 267 -10.39 3.36 -17.36
CA LYS A 267 -9.39 2.37 -16.96
C LYS A 267 -9.65 1.95 -15.50
N PRO A 268 -9.49 0.65 -15.15
CA PRO A 268 -9.59 0.20 -13.77
C PRO A 268 -8.66 1.00 -12.85
N CYS A 269 -9.23 1.57 -11.80
CA CYS A 269 -8.53 2.39 -10.82
C CYS A 269 -9.28 2.39 -9.48
N ILE A 270 -8.64 2.84 -8.41
CA ILE A 270 -9.19 2.82 -7.05
C ILE A 270 -10.49 3.63 -7.00
N THR A 271 -10.47 4.88 -7.47
CA THR A 271 -11.65 5.75 -7.40
C THR A 271 -12.76 5.25 -8.32
N GLY A 272 -12.42 4.75 -9.51
CA GLY A 272 -13.40 4.21 -10.44
C GLY A 272 -14.11 2.98 -9.87
N ASN A 273 -13.37 2.10 -9.21
CA ASN A 273 -13.96 0.93 -8.55
C ASN A 273 -14.90 1.34 -7.40
N ILE A 274 -14.50 2.32 -6.58
CA ILE A 274 -15.36 2.85 -5.50
C ILE A 274 -16.63 3.49 -6.08
N LEU A 275 -16.53 4.25 -7.17
CA LEU A 275 -17.67 4.93 -7.79
C LEU A 275 -18.66 3.96 -8.46
N LYS A 276 -18.19 2.78 -8.89
CA LYS A 276 -19.01 1.76 -9.56
C LYS A 276 -19.60 0.73 -8.60
N ASP A 277 -19.11 0.66 -7.37
CA ASP A 277 -19.56 -0.29 -6.36
C ASP A 277 -20.84 0.22 -5.66
N PRO A 278 -22.00 -0.42 -5.85
CA PRO A 278 -23.25 0.00 -5.21
C PRO A 278 -23.25 -0.23 -3.69
N GLU A 279 -22.37 -1.10 -3.17
CA GLU A 279 -22.21 -1.38 -1.75
C GLU A 279 -21.17 -0.46 -1.08
N ALA A 280 -20.49 0.40 -1.85
CA ALA A 280 -19.52 1.35 -1.31
C ALA A 280 -20.23 2.41 -0.45
N LYS A 281 -20.17 2.24 0.88
CA LYS A 281 -20.71 3.17 1.88
C LYS A 281 -19.83 4.42 2.07
N LEU A 282 -19.38 5.05 0.98
CA LEU A 282 -18.57 6.27 1.03
C LEU A 282 -19.33 7.44 0.40
N ASN A 283 -19.40 8.57 1.10
CA ASN A 283 -19.97 9.78 0.54
C ASN A 283 -18.97 10.53 -0.37
N GLU A 284 -19.45 11.55 -1.09
CA GLU A 284 -18.61 12.29 -2.05
C GLU A 284 -17.38 12.96 -1.40
N ALA A 285 -17.53 13.50 -0.18
CA ALA A 285 -16.42 14.12 0.54
C ALA A 285 -15.35 13.07 0.94
N GLU A 286 -15.78 11.85 1.26
CA GLU A 286 -14.87 10.75 1.57
C GLU A 286 -14.09 10.28 0.34
N ILE A 287 -14.76 10.20 -0.81
CA ILE A 287 -14.13 9.88 -2.10
C ILE A 287 -13.09 10.94 -2.47
N LYS A 288 -13.44 12.23 -2.37
CA LYS A 288 -12.51 13.36 -2.58
C LYS A 288 -11.31 13.29 -1.65
N SER A 289 -11.54 12.93 -0.38
CA SER A 289 -10.46 12.75 0.60
C SER A 289 -9.52 11.59 0.26
N ILE A 290 -10.04 10.45 -0.21
CA ILE A 290 -9.22 9.32 -0.67
C ILE A 290 -8.39 9.75 -1.88
N CYS A 291 -9.03 10.37 -2.87
CA CYS A 291 -8.38 10.90 -4.06
C CYS A 291 -7.21 11.84 -3.72
N LEU A 292 -7.47 12.84 -2.87
CA LEU A 292 -6.46 13.77 -2.38
C LEU A 292 -5.33 13.04 -1.64
N THR A 293 -5.67 12.05 -0.82
CA THR A 293 -4.67 11.31 -0.04
C THR A 293 -3.72 10.54 -0.93
N MET A 294 -4.22 9.89 -2.00
CA MET A 294 -3.39 9.10 -2.90
C MET A 294 -2.36 9.99 -3.63
N VAL A 295 -2.81 11.10 -4.22
CA VAL A 295 -1.93 12.05 -4.93
C VAL A 295 -0.89 12.66 -3.99
N SER A 296 -1.32 13.12 -2.81
CA SER A 296 -0.46 13.82 -1.86
C SER A 296 0.59 12.89 -1.20
N ALA A 297 0.25 11.62 -0.94
CA ALA A 297 1.12 10.73 -0.17
C ALA A 297 2.28 10.13 -0.98
N GLY A 298 2.02 9.77 -2.25
CA GLY A 298 3.04 9.12 -3.09
C GLY A 298 4.07 10.08 -3.67
N LEU A 299 3.70 11.34 -3.88
CA LEU A 299 4.49 12.30 -4.66
C LEU A 299 5.80 12.74 -4.00
N ASP A 300 5.79 12.97 -2.68
CA ASP A 300 6.96 13.53 -1.98
C ASP A 300 7.77 12.48 -1.20
N THR A 301 7.33 11.21 -1.20
CA THR A 301 7.97 10.17 -0.37
C THR A 301 8.96 9.33 -1.17
N VAL A 302 8.45 8.50 -2.08
CA VAL A 302 9.26 7.59 -2.90
C VAL A 302 10.31 8.34 -3.74
N PRO A 303 10.00 9.50 -4.36
CA PRO A 303 10.99 10.24 -5.12
C PRO A 303 12.17 10.68 -4.27
N VAL A 304 11.95 11.12 -3.03
CA VAL A 304 13.03 11.54 -2.13
C VAL A 304 13.96 10.38 -1.80
N ASN A 305 13.40 9.20 -1.50
CA ASN A 305 14.22 8.01 -1.22
C ASN A 305 15.01 7.56 -2.47
N LEU A 306 14.42 7.61 -3.67
CA LEU A 306 15.15 7.29 -4.91
C LEU A 306 16.26 8.30 -5.19
N VAL A 307 15.95 9.59 -5.12
CA VAL A 307 16.89 10.69 -5.36
C VAL A 307 18.06 10.63 -4.37
N MET A 308 17.79 10.49 -3.07
CA MET A 308 18.85 10.41 -2.06
C MET A 308 19.63 9.09 -2.11
N GLY A 309 18.98 7.98 -2.49
CA GLY A 309 19.68 6.75 -2.79
C GLY A 309 20.66 6.91 -3.95
N LEU A 310 20.24 7.53 -5.06
CA LEU A 310 21.12 7.85 -6.19
C LEU A 310 22.23 8.82 -5.82
N ALA A 311 21.93 9.82 -4.96
CA ALA A 311 22.93 10.72 -4.41
C ALA A 311 24.05 9.93 -3.72
N PHE A 312 23.68 8.99 -2.85
CA PHE A 312 24.65 8.14 -2.16
C PHE A 312 25.37 7.22 -3.12
N LEU A 313 24.69 6.50 -4.01
CA LEU A 313 25.32 5.61 -4.98
C LEU A 313 26.33 6.35 -5.90
N SER A 314 26.10 7.65 -6.15
CA SER A 314 27.04 8.51 -6.89
C SER A 314 28.30 8.91 -6.09
N SER A 315 28.28 8.78 -4.76
CA SER A 315 29.42 9.13 -3.91
C SER A 315 30.56 8.10 -4.03
N PRO A 316 31.79 8.44 -3.61
CA PRO A 316 32.91 7.48 -3.55
C PRO A 316 32.58 6.21 -2.75
N GLU A 317 31.91 6.35 -1.61
CA GLU A 317 31.46 5.24 -0.77
C GLU A 317 30.36 4.42 -1.46
N GLY A 318 29.44 5.11 -2.15
CA GLY A 318 28.36 4.48 -2.91
C GLY A 318 28.82 3.65 -4.10
N GLN A 319 30.01 3.89 -4.65
CA GLN A 319 30.57 3.08 -5.73
C GLN A 319 30.70 1.60 -5.32
N ALA A 320 31.18 1.34 -4.10
CA ALA A 320 31.30 -0.03 -3.59
C ALA A 320 29.92 -0.69 -3.37
N VAL A 321 28.95 0.10 -2.90
CA VAL A 321 27.57 -0.38 -2.67
C VAL A 321 26.87 -0.72 -3.98
N GLN A 322 26.97 0.13 -5.03
CA GLN A 322 26.37 -0.19 -6.33
C GLN A 322 27.05 -1.37 -7.01
N ALA A 323 28.38 -1.53 -6.86
CA ALA A 323 29.11 -2.66 -7.43
C ALA A 323 28.67 -3.98 -6.80
N ARG A 324 28.57 -4.01 -5.46
CA ARG A 324 28.03 -5.17 -4.74
C ARG A 324 26.57 -5.45 -5.09
N ALA A 325 25.74 -4.41 -5.19
CA ALA A 325 24.35 -4.56 -5.59
C ALA A 325 24.21 -5.17 -6.98
N LEU A 326 25.04 -4.76 -7.94
CA LEU A 326 25.07 -5.35 -9.28
C LEU A 326 25.47 -6.83 -9.23
N GLU A 327 26.54 -7.17 -8.51
CA GLU A 327 27.00 -8.56 -8.34
C GLU A 327 25.89 -9.46 -7.78
N GLU A 328 25.18 -9.00 -6.75
CA GLU A 328 24.08 -9.74 -6.14
C GLU A 328 22.85 -9.86 -7.07
N ILE A 329 22.58 -8.85 -7.89
CA ILE A 329 21.55 -8.95 -8.94
C ILE A 329 21.93 -10.01 -9.98
N GLU A 330 23.18 -9.99 -10.45
CA GLU A 330 23.68 -10.92 -11.49
C GLU A 330 23.73 -12.36 -10.99
N LYS A 331 24.04 -12.59 -9.70
CA LYS A 331 23.96 -13.92 -9.08
C LYS A 331 22.55 -14.52 -9.12
N VAL A 332 21.53 -13.70 -8.89
CA VAL A 332 20.13 -14.14 -8.88
C VAL A 332 19.55 -14.24 -10.29
N TYR A 333 20.00 -13.37 -11.20
CA TYR A 333 19.49 -13.27 -12.58
C TYR A 333 20.63 -13.34 -13.62
N PRO A 334 21.33 -14.47 -13.76
CA PRO A 334 22.51 -14.59 -14.62
C PRO A 334 22.21 -14.35 -16.11
N ASP A 335 20.96 -14.58 -16.54
CA ASP A 335 20.53 -14.45 -17.93
C ASP A 335 20.08 -13.02 -18.30
N GLY A 336 20.18 -12.07 -17.38
CA GLY A 336 19.79 -10.66 -17.62
C GLY A 336 18.27 -10.43 -17.57
N GLU A 337 17.55 -11.30 -16.88
CA GLU A 337 16.09 -11.27 -16.70
C GLU A 337 15.62 -10.41 -15.51
N ALA A 338 16.56 -9.77 -14.79
CA ALA A 338 16.30 -8.93 -13.63
C ALA A 338 15.28 -7.81 -13.92
N TRP A 339 15.32 -7.21 -15.12
CA TRP A 339 14.45 -6.10 -15.51
C TRP A 339 12.96 -6.46 -15.43
N GLU A 340 12.61 -7.68 -15.83
CA GLU A 340 11.22 -8.16 -15.81
C GLU A 340 10.88 -8.84 -14.49
N LYS A 341 11.72 -9.77 -14.03
CA LYS A 341 11.44 -10.55 -12.81
C LYS A 341 11.36 -9.70 -11.55
N CYS A 342 12.11 -8.59 -11.47
CA CYS A 342 12.01 -7.69 -10.31
C CYS A 342 10.61 -7.13 -10.08
N LEU A 343 9.72 -7.13 -11.08
CA LEU A 343 8.32 -6.71 -10.98
C LEU A 343 7.42 -7.72 -10.27
N VAL A 344 7.81 -8.98 -10.15
CA VAL A 344 6.94 -10.01 -9.54
C VAL A 344 7.57 -10.74 -8.36
N GLU A 345 8.87 -10.55 -8.12
CA GLU A 345 9.60 -11.21 -7.04
C GLU A 345 10.66 -10.32 -6.38
N GLU A 346 10.95 -10.59 -5.11
CA GLU A 346 11.95 -9.90 -4.27
C GLU A 346 13.09 -10.85 -3.88
N LYS A 347 13.75 -11.43 -4.88
CA LYS A 347 14.76 -12.48 -4.69
C LYS A 347 16.19 -11.99 -4.46
N VAL A 348 16.45 -10.68 -4.45
CA VAL A 348 17.80 -10.13 -4.21
C VAL A 348 17.86 -9.50 -2.80
N PRO A 349 18.28 -10.24 -1.76
CA PRO A 349 18.24 -9.76 -0.37
C PRO A 349 19.03 -8.46 -0.18
N TYR A 350 20.13 -8.28 -0.90
CA TYR A 350 20.93 -7.05 -0.85
C TYR A 350 20.16 -5.82 -1.30
N ILE A 351 19.28 -5.93 -2.31
CA ILE A 351 18.44 -4.81 -2.75
C ILE A 351 17.35 -4.53 -1.72
N THR A 352 16.73 -5.56 -1.14
CA THR A 352 15.77 -5.38 -0.04
C THR A 352 16.44 -4.67 1.15
N ALA A 353 17.69 -5.02 1.44
CA ALA A 353 18.48 -4.40 2.50
C ALA A 353 18.86 -2.94 2.16
N LEU A 354 19.23 -2.67 0.90
CA LEU A 354 19.46 -1.32 0.38
C LEU A 354 18.22 -0.44 0.52
N VAL A 355 17.03 -0.95 0.13
CA VAL A 355 15.75 -0.23 0.29
C VAL A 355 15.49 0.14 1.74
N LYS A 356 15.65 -0.81 2.67
CA LYS A 356 15.45 -0.58 4.12
C LYS A 356 16.44 0.46 4.67
N GLU A 357 17.71 0.41 4.27
CA GLU A 357 18.71 1.38 4.72
C GLU A 357 18.46 2.77 4.11
N THR A 358 18.03 2.88 2.85
CA THR A 358 17.55 4.15 2.28
C THR A 358 16.42 4.75 3.11
N LEU A 359 15.42 3.94 3.46
CA LEU A 359 14.26 4.39 4.23
C LEU A 359 14.66 4.84 5.65
N ARG A 360 15.52 4.08 6.34
CA ARG A 360 16.02 4.43 7.68
C ARG A 360 16.91 5.67 7.66
N PHE A 361 17.84 5.75 6.71
CA PHE A 361 18.84 6.82 6.69
C PHE A 361 18.21 8.15 6.29
N TRP A 362 17.39 8.15 5.22
CA TRP A 362 16.61 9.31 4.78
C TRP A 362 15.14 9.12 5.12
N THR A 363 14.83 9.12 6.42
CA THR A 363 13.47 9.15 6.94
C THR A 363 12.77 10.42 6.47
N VAL A 364 11.95 10.29 5.41
CA VAL A 364 11.38 11.43 4.66
C VAL A 364 10.59 12.39 5.54
N ILE A 365 9.97 11.90 6.61
CA ILE A 365 9.24 12.73 7.59
C ILE A 365 9.94 12.60 8.95
N PRO A 366 10.97 13.42 9.24
CA PRO A 366 11.80 13.30 10.45
C PRO A 366 10.98 13.39 11.75
N ILE A 367 10.06 14.35 11.82
CA ILE A 367 9.01 14.42 12.84
C ILE A 367 7.70 13.97 12.20
N CYS A 368 7.29 12.74 12.48
CA CYS A 368 6.06 12.16 11.95
C CYS A 368 4.82 13.02 12.29
N LEU A 369 3.76 12.88 11.49
CA LEU A 369 2.47 13.54 11.78
C LEU A 369 2.03 13.27 13.23
N PRO A 370 1.55 14.28 13.96
CA PRO A 370 1.27 14.17 15.40
C PRO A 370 0.12 13.22 15.70
N ARG A 371 0.18 12.51 16.82
CA ARG A 371 -0.96 11.73 17.36
C ARG A 371 -1.57 12.45 18.54
N THR A 372 -2.85 12.24 18.78
CA THR A 372 -3.54 12.69 20.00
C THR A 372 -4.01 11.48 20.77
N SER A 373 -3.70 11.44 22.07
CA SER A 373 -4.18 10.39 22.94
C SER A 373 -5.70 10.50 23.16
N ILE A 374 -6.42 9.38 23.06
CA ILE A 374 -7.86 9.29 23.38
C ILE A 374 -8.10 8.65 24.76
N LYS A 375 -7.03 8.20 25.41
CA LYS A 375 -7.00 7.61 26.75
C LYS A 375 -5.73 8.07 27.46
N ASP A 376 -5.75 8.04 28.78
CA ASP A 376 -4.56 8.26 29.59
C ASP A 376 -3.51 7.17 29.32
N ILE A 377 -2.23 7.54 29.36
CA ILE A 377 -1.11 6.63 29.12
C ILE A 377 -0.14 6.69 30.30
N PRO A 378 0.08 5.59 31.03
CA PRO A 378 1.11 5.53 32.07
C PRO A 378 2.51 5.42 31.44
N TYR A 379 3.46 6.21 31.94
CA TYR A 379 4.86 6.17 31.51
C TYR A 379 5.79 6.58 32.64
N GLU A 380 6.73 5.71 33.05
CA GLU A 380 7.78 5.98 34.05
C GLU A 380 7.30 6.76 35.30
N GLY A 381 6.18 6.35 35.90
CA GLY A 381 5.63 6.99 37.11
C GLY A 381 4.84 8.28 36.86
N ALA A 382 4.72 8.72 35.61
CA ALA A 382 3.79 9.75 35.17
C ALA A 382 2.53 9.13 34.54
N VAL A 383 1.43 9.89 34.58
CA VAL A 383 0.22 9.59 33.79
C VAL A 383 0.01 10.74 32.82
N ILE A 384 0.15 10.45 31.53
CA ILE A 384 -0.08 11.40 30.45
C ILE A 384 -1.58 11.41 30.16
N PRO A 385 -2.28 12.55 30.31
CA PRO A 385 -3.73 12.60 30.15
C PRO A 385 -4.16 12.43 28.69
N ALA A 386 -5.38 11.94 28.48
CA ALA A 386 -6.08 11.98 27.21
C ALA A 386 -6.15 13.43 26.65
N GLY A 387 -6.16 13.55 25.33
CA GLY A 387 -6.10 14.83 24.61
C GLY A 387 -4.66 15.36 24.40
N THR A 388 -3.64 14.71 24.98
CA THR A 388 -2.25 15.12 24.81
C THR A 388 -1.75 14.82 23.39
N THR A 389 -1.04 15.77 22.79
CA THR A 389 -0.43 15.61 21.46
C THR A 389 0.98 15.02 21.57
N PHE A 390 1.30 14.08 20.69
CA PHE A 390 2.57 13.36 20.64
C PHE A 390 3.23 13.52 19.27
N PHE A 391 4.52 13.82 19.27
CA PHE A 391 5.39 13.79 18.11
C PHE A 391 6.37 12.61 18.22
N MET A 392 6.32 11.73 17.22
CA MET A 392 7.39 10.74 17.02
C MET A 392 8.51 11.44 16.27
N ASN A 393 9.68 11.53 16.90
CA ASN A 393 10.91 11.90 16.23
C ASN A 393 11.50 10.64 15.60
N ALA A 394 10.99 10.30 14.41
CA ALA A 394 11.39 9.11 13.67
C ALA A 394 12.87 9.20 13.28
N TYR A 395 13.38 10.40 12.97
CA TYR A 395 14.81 10.61 12.76
C TYR A 395 15.65 10.22 13.99
N ALA A 396 15.31 10.71 15.18
CA ALA A 396 16.07 10.33 16.38
C ALA A 396 16.00 8.82 16.67
N ALA A 397 14.84 8.19 16.47
CA ALA A 397 14.66 6.76 16.68
C ALA A 397 15.40 5.90 15.64
N ASP A 398 15.43 6.33 14.38
CA ASP A 398 16.16 5.66 13.29
C ASP A 398 17.67 5.89 13.37
N TYR A 399 18.12 6.82 14.20
CA TYR A 399 19.52 7.11 14.51
C TYR A 399 19.90 6.75 15.97
N ASP A 400 19.09 5.95 16.64
CA ASP A 400 19.33 5.50 18.00
C ASP A 400 20.45 4.45 18.04
N GLU A 401 21.58 4.78 18.66
CA GLU A 401 22.75 3.90 18.78
C GLU A 401 22.46 2.62 19.57
N GLN A 402 21.40 2.60 20.40
CA GLN A 402 21.00 1.38 21.12
C GLN A 402 20.39 0.33 20.19
N ARG A 403 19.78 0.75 19.08
CA ARG A 403 19.22 -0.15 18.05
C ARG A 403 20.15 -0.30 16.84
N PHE A 404 20.73 0.80 16.37
CA PHE A 404 21.48 0.84 15.12
C PHE A 404 22.95 1.17 15.39
N LYS A 405 23.84 0.18 15.26
CA LYS A 405 25.29 0.40 15.33
C LYS A 405 25.77 1.33 14.20
N ASP A 406 26.60 2.31 14.51
CA ASP A 406 27.05 3.34 13.54
C ASP A 406 25.86 3.96 12.76
N PRO A 407 24.88 4.58 13.43
CA PRO A 407 23.61 4.97 12.81
C PRO A 407 23.77 6.05 11.72
N TYR A 408 24.82 6.85 11.82
CA TYR A 408 25.19 7.92 10.89
C TYR A 408 25.96 7.43 9.65
N LYS A 409 26.22 6.12 9.53
CA LYS A 409 26.78 5.52 8.32
C LYS A 409 25.68 4.77 7.56
N PHE A 410 25.68 4.94 6.24
CA PHE A 410 24.80 4.22 5.34
C PHE A 410 25.36 2.81 5.08
N ILE A 411 24.72 1.79 5.65
CA ILE A 411 25.20 0.40 5.62
C ILE A 411 24.03 -0.54 5.27
N PRO A 412 23.83 -0.89 3.99
CA PRO A 412 22.79 -1.84 3.57
C PRO A 412 22.88 -3.18 4.30
N GLU A 413 24.10 -3.65 4.57
CA GLU A 413 24.39 -4.95 5.21
C GLU A 413 23.72 -5.12 6.58
N ARG A 414 23.36 -4.00 7.23
CA ARG A 414 22.59 -3.96 8.48
C ARG A 414 21.33 -4.82 8.43
N PHE A 415 20.69 -4.90 7.26
CA PHE A 415 19.41 -5.59 7.08
C PHE A 415 19.51 -6.95 6.38
N LEU A 416 20.71 -7.46 6.08
CA LEU A 416 20.87 -8.77 5.43
C LEU A 416 20.55 -9.93 6.38
N ASN A 417 21.01 -9.82 7.63
CA ASN A 417 20.86 -10.85 8.67
C ASN A 417 20.08 -10.30 9.88
N ASP A 418 19.23 -9.28 9.69
CA ASP A 418 18.42 -8.73 10.78
C ASP A 418 17.35 -9.75 11.18
N THR A 419 17.62 -10.48 12.26
CA THR A 419 16.70 -11.46 12.86
C THR A 419 15.76 -10.83 13.87
N GLU A 420 15.84 -9.52 14.12
CA GLU A 420 14.98 -8.88 15.11
C GLU A 420 13.52 -8.81 14.62
N SER A 421 12.61 -9.31 15.45
CA SER A 421 11.17 -9.24 15.21
C SER A 421 10.64 -7.84 15.51
N GLY A 422 9.91 -7.24 14.57
CA GLY A 422 9.20 -5.97 14.79
C GLY A 422 9.27 -5.02 13.61
N THR A 423 9.13 -3.73 13.90
CA THR A 423 9.23 -2.64 12.91
C THR A 423 10.71 -2.32 12.67
N PRO A 424 11.31 -2.64 11.51
CA PRO A 424 12.77 -2.57 11.32
C PRO A 424 13.35 -1.15 11.40
N HIS A 425 12.55 -0.14 11.04
CA HIS A 425 12.82 1.29 11.11
C HIS A 425 11.48 2.04 11.09
N TYR A 426 11.46 3.32 11.47
CA TYR A 426 10.23 4.10 11.63
C TYR A 426 9.86 5.02 10.47
N ALA A 427 10.54 4.92 9.32
CA ALA A 427 10.20 5.67 8.11
C ALA A 427 8.72 5.57 7.65
N TYR A 428 8.05 4.44 7.91
CA TYR A 428 6.61 4.27 7.62
C TYR A 428 5.69 4.54 8.83
N GLY A 429 6.24 5.07 9.92
CA GLY A 429 5.61 5.11 11.23
C GLY A 429 5.45 3.70 11.82
N ALA A 430 4.54 3.55 12.80
CA ALA A 430 4.30 2.27 13.46
C ALA A 430 2.85 2.10 13.97
N GLY A 431 2.42 0.87 14.21
CA GLY A 431 1.10 0.51 14.75
C GLY A 431 -0.08 0.84 13.84
N SER A 432 -1.28 0.94 14.41
CA SER A 432 -2.56 1.07 13.68
C SER A 432 -2.66 2.21 12.66
N ARG A 433 -1.82 3.27 12.77
CA ARG A 433 -1.77 4.40 11.82
C ARG A 433 -0.50 4.40 10.96
N MET A 434 0.20 3.27 10.86
CA MET A 434 1.33 3.10 9.94
C MET A 434 0.92 3.34 8.47
N CYS A 435 1.89 3.61 7.61
CA CYS A 435 1.66 3.89 6.19
C CYS A 435 0.88 2.75 5.51
N ALA A 436 -0.26 3.08 4.90
CA ALA A 436 -1.08 2.13 4.14
C ALA A 436 -0.43 1.76 2.79
N GLY A 437 0.40 2.63 2.23
CA GLY A 437 1.11 2.41 0.97
C GLY A 437 2.49 1.77 1.11
N SER A 438 2.83 1.22 2.27
CA SER A 438 4.18 0.67 2.52
C SER A 438 4.53 -0.49 1.57
N HIS A 439 3.57 -1.35 1.21
CA HIS A 439 3.81 -2.41 0.24
C HIS A 439 4.13 -1.87 -1.14
N LEU A 440 3.31 -0.94 -1.65
CA LEU A 440 3.55 -0.28 -2.94
C LEU A 440 4.89 0.45 -2.97
N ALA A 441 5.20 1.25 -1.95
CA ALA A 441 6.46 2.00 -1.87
C ALA A 441 7.70 1.08 -1.88
N ASN A 442 7.68 -0.04 -1.15
CA ASN A 442 8.78 -1.01 -1.20
C ASN A 442 8.94 -1.63 -2.59
N ARG A 443 7.83 -1.96 -3.27
CA ARG A 443 7.87 -2.49 -4.65
C ARG A 443 8.42 -1.46 -5.64
N GLU A 444 8.01 -0.21 -5.53
CA GLU A 444 8.51 0.89 -6.35
C GLU A 444 10.02 1.09 -6.15
N LEU A 445 10.48 1.18 -4.90
CA LEU A 445 11.90 1.35 -4.56
C LEU A 445 12.75 0.16 -5.02
N TYR A 446 12.31 -1.07 -4.73
CA TYR A 446 13.02 -2.29 -5.11
C TYR A 446 13.16 -2.41 -6.64
N THR A 447 12.07 -2.21 -7.37
CA THR A 447 12.05 -2.25 -8.84
C THR A 447 12.95 -1.18 -9.43
N ALA A 448 12.82 0.07 -8.94
CA ALA A 448 13.61 1.19 -9.44
C ALA A 448 15.11 0.97 -9.18
N TYR A 449 15.53 0.53 -7.99
CA TYR A 449 16.94 0.26 -7.72
C TYR A 449 17.52 -0.83 -8.62
N ILE A 450 16.81 -1.96 -8.81
CA ILE A 450 17.29 -3.00 -9.74
C ILE A 450 17.48 -2.43 -11.14
N ARG A 451 16.47 -1.74 -11.67
CA ARG A 451 16.53 -1.22 -13.04
C ARG A 451 17.58 -0.12 -13.21
N LEU A 452 17.75 0.77 -12.22
CA LEU A 452 18.75 1.82 -12.26
C LEU A 452 20.18 1.27 -12.17
N ILE A 453 20.43 0.33 -11.24
CA ILE A 453 21.76 -0.26 -11.03
C ILE A 453 22.17 -1.15 -12.21
N THR A 454 21.22 -1.88 -12.81
CA THR A 454 21.49 -2.69 -14.02
C THR A 454 21.66 -1.83 -15.27
N ALA A 455 20.92 -0.72 -15.41
CA ALA A 455 21.03 0.17 -16.56
C ALA A 455 22.29 1.03 -16.53
N PHE A 456 22.65 1.57 -15.35
CA PHE A 456 23.65 2.63 -15.23
C PHE A 456 24.76 2.32 -14.22
N GLU A 457 25.95 2.78 -14.56
CA GLU A 457 27.00 3.12 -13.62
C GLU A 457 26.77 4.58 -13.18
N ILE A 458 26.56 4.79 -11.87
CA ILE A 458 26.14 6.09 -11.31
C ILE A 458 27.38 6.78 -10.72
N HIS A 459 27.72 7.95 -11.25
CA HIS A 459 28.94 8.69 -10.94
C HIS A 459 28.63 10.04 -10.28
N PRO A 460 29.58 10.59 -9.51
CA PRO A 460 29.42 11.94 -8.99
C PRO A 460 29.37 12.94 -10.15
N ALA A 461 28.66 14.05 -9.97
CA ALA A 461 28.72 15.15 -10.93
C ALA A 461 30.16 15.59 -11.18
N ARG A 462 30.46 15.90 -12.45
CA ARG A 462 31.75 16.41 -12.90
C ARG A 462 32.08 17.72 -12.23
N ASN A 463 31.08 18.61 -12.15
CA ASN A 463 31.18 19.85 -11.41
C ASN A 463 30.99 19.57 -9.91
N PRO A 464 32.00 19.82 -9.04
CA PRO A 464 31.87 19.60 -7.61
C PRO A 464 30.74 20.39 -6.94
N ALA A 465 30.36 21.55 -7.49
CA ALA A 465 29.26 22.36 -6.96
C ALA A 465 27.87 21.74 -7.20
N ASP A 466 27.76 20.83 -8.17
CA ASP A 466 26.53 20.11 -8.49
C ASP A 466 26.42 18.78 -7.73
N ARG A 467 27.35 18.46 -6.82
CA ARG A 467 27.33 17.19 -6.07
C ARG A 467 26.31 17.22 -4.91
N PRO A 468 25.70 16.07 -4.58
CA PRO A 468 24.70 16.01 -3.52
C PRO A 468 25.29 16.20 -2.12
N ILE A 469 24.44 16.70 -1.21
CA ILE A 469 24.67 16.64 0.24
C ILE A 469 24.00 15.37 0.77
N ILE A 470 24.79 14.44 1.31
CA ILE A 470 24.31 13.10 1.74
C ILE A 470 23.62 13.12 3.11
N ASP A 471 23.92 14.11 3.94
CA ASP A 471 23.37 14.22 5.29
C ASP A 471 21.83 14.24 5.31
N ALA A 472 21.24 13.51 6.25
CA ALA A 472 19.80 13.23 6.27
C ALA A 472 18.88 14.43 6.53
N ILE A 473 19.40 15.55 7.05
CA ILE A 473 18.62 16.77 7.31
C ILE A 473 19.12 17.94 6.45
N GLU A 474 20.44 18.09 6.31
CA GLU A 474 21.07 19.17 5.54
C GLU A 474 20.94 18.99 4.03
N CYS A 475 20.58 17.79 3.57
CA CYS A 475 20.15 17.58 2.20
C CYS A 475 18.89 18.37 1.84
N SER A 476 18.05 18.76 2.81
CA SER A 476 16.82 19.50 2.53
C SER A 476 17.10 20.95 2.14
N SER A 477 16.43 21.42 1.09
CA SER A 477 16.40 22.81 0.61
C SER A 477 15.59 23.69 1.56
N ASN A 478 14.55 23.12 2.16
CA ASN A 478 13.64 23.77 3.09
C ASN A 478 13.70 23.03 4.45
N PRO A 479 14.40 23.58 5.46
CA PRO A 479 14.55 22.92 6.76
C PRO A 479 13.21 22.83 7.52
N THR A 480 12.24 23.67 7.18
CA THR A 480 10.92 23.69 7.83
C THR A 480 9.89 22.81 7.14
N ALA A 481 10.21 22.15 6.03
CA ALA A 481 9.26 21.29 5.31
C ALA A 481 8.84 20.07 6.16
N LEU A 482 7.62 19.56 5.94
CA LEU A 482 7.17 18.31 6.58
C LEU A 482 8.00 17.12 6.07
N THR A 483 8.15 17.07 4.74
CA THR A 483 8.92 16.08 4.01
C THR A 483 10.26 16.67 3.61
N THR A 484 11.33 15.87 3.66
CA THR A 484 12.64 16.26 3.13
C THR A 484 12.51 16.63 1.64
N ASP A 485 12.96 17.83 1.26
CA ASP A 485 12.96 18.29 -0.13
C ASP A 485 14.42 18.47 -0.57
N PRO A 486 15.05 17.51 -1.26
CA PRO A 486 16.46 17.57 -1.57
C PRO A 486 16.87 18.87 -2.29
N LYS A 487 17.98 19.47 -1.86
CA LYS A 487 18.66 20.53 -2.60
C LYS A 487 18.98 20.02 -3.99
N LEU A 488 18.89 20.90 -4.99
CA LEU A 488 19.23 20.56 -6.36
C LEU A 488 20.69 20.05 -6.43
N PHE A 489 20.87 18.89 -7.05
CA PHE A 489 22.16 18.32 -7.38
C PHE A 489 22.05 17.55 -8.70
N LYS A 490 23.19 17.13 -9.24
CA LYS A 490 23.27 16.30 -10.44
C LYS A 490 24.09 15.05 -10.18
N ILE A 491 23.90 14.06 -11.05
CA ILE A 491 24.69 12.82 -11.10
C ILE A 491 25.12 12.56 -12.53
N GLY A 492 26.29 11.95 -12.69
CA GLY A 492 26.72 11.37 -13.96
C GLY A 492 26.09 9.99 -14.12
N LEU A 493 25.54 9.69 -15.29
CA LEU A 493 24.97 8.37 -15.60
C LEU A 493 25.64 7.80 -16.85
N LYS A 494 26.36 6.70 -16.70
CA LYS A 494 26.95 5.97 -17.82
C LYS A 494 26.17 4.68 -18.04
N ILE A 495 25.61 4.50 -19.23
CA ILE A 495 24.87 3.27 -19.58
C ILE A 495 25.84 2.09 -19.59
N ARG A 496 25.50 1.01 -18.88
CA ARG A 496 26.35 -0.19 -18.80
C ARG A 496 26.40 -0.94 -20.13
N SER A 497 25.23 -1.15 -20.75
CA SER A 497 25.08 -1.80 -22.05
C SER A 497 23.93 -1.17 -22.84
N GLU A 498 24.27 -0.46 -23.92
CA GLU A 498 23.26 0.19 -24.76
C GLU A 498 22.32 -0.80 -25.46
N SER A 499 22.83 -1.95 -25.90
CA SER A 499 22.02 -2.97 -26.57
C SER A 499 21.00 -3.56 -25.62
N ARG A 500 21.45 -4.01 -24.43
CA ARG A 500 20.56 -4.58 -23.40
C ARG A 500 19.52 -3.57 -22.92
N LEU A 501 19.91 -2.32 -22.70
CA LEU A 501 18.96 -1.29 -22.26
C LEU A 501 17.89 -1.03 -23.33
N LYS A 502 18.26 -0.96 -24.61
CA LYS A 502 17.30 -0.82 -25.72
C LYS A 502 16.37 -2.02 -25.81
N GLU A 503 16.89 -3.24 -25.65
CA GLU A 503 16.08 -4.47 -25.63
C GLU A 503 15.06 -4.48 -24.49
N TRP A 504 15.49 -4.18 -23.26
CA TRP A 504 14.59 -4.12 -22.10
C TRP A 504 13.51 -3.05 -22.25
N ILE A 505 13.86 -1.85 -22.73
CA ILE A 505 12.90 -0.78 -23.00
C ILE A 505 11.91 -1.20 -24.07
N ALA A 506 12.37 -1.77 -25.19
CA ALA A 506 11.49 -2.22 -26.26
C ALA A 506 10.53 -3.34 -25.80
N ALA A 507 11.03 -4.29 -25.00
CA ALA A 507 10.21 -5.36 -24.43
C ALA A 507 9.15 -4.81 -23.46
N ALA A 508 9.51 -3.88 -22.57
CA ALA A 508 8.59 -3.22 -21.66
C ALA A 508 7.54 -2.38 -22.40
N GLU A 509 7.94 -1.63 -23.44
CA GLU A 509 7.02 -0.88 -24.30
C GLU A 509 6.05 -1.81 -25.03
N ALA A 510 6.50 -2.98 -25.52
CA ALA A 510 5.62 -3.96 -26.15
C ALA A 510 4.58 -4.51 -25.15
N ARG A 511 5.00 -4.91 -23.95
CA ARG A 511 4.11 -5.41 -22.89
C ARG A 511 3.10 -4.36 -22.44
N THR A 512 3.56 -3.14 -22.21
CA THR A 512 2.73 -2.04 -21.70
C THR A 512 1.80 -1.45 -22.77
N ARG A 513 2.19 -1.49 -24.05
CA ARG A 513 1.31 -1.12 -25.17
C ARG A 513 0.17 -2.12 -25.36
N LEU A 514 0.44 -3.41 -25.12
CA LEU A 514 -0.58 -4.46 -25.10
C LEU A 514 -1.51 -4.31 -23.89
N SER A 515 -1.01 -4.03 -22.69
CA SER A 515 -1.86 -3.81 -21.50
C SER A 515 -2.70 -2.53 -21.59
N LEU A 516 -2.22 -1.49 -22.28
CA LEU A 516 -2.97 -0.25 -22.55
C LEU A 516 -3.99 -0.38 -23.70
N LYS A 517 -3.81 -1.33 -24.63
CA LYS A 517 -4.81 -1.70 -25.65
C LYS A 517 -5.79 -2.78 -25.18
N LEU A 518 -5.38 -3.65 -24.27
CA LEU A 518 -6.22 -4.62 -23.57
C LEU A 518 -6.89 -3.98 -22.34
N SER A 519 -7.54 -2.83 -22.54
CA SER A 519 -8.64 -2.38 -21.67
C SER A 519 -10.00 -2.87 -22.18
N PHE A 520 -10.03 -3.90 -23.03
CA PHE A 520 -11.26 -4.40 -23.61
C PHE A 520 -11.59 -5.77 -23.01
N ARG A 521 -12.50 -5.75 -22.02
CA ARG A 521 -13.26 -6.86 -21.43
C ARG A 521 -12.57 -7.80 -20.43
N THR A 522 -11.26 -8.10 -20.50
CA THR A 522 -10.73 -9.23 -19.70
C THR A 522 -10.27 -8.86 -18.27
N LEU A 523 -9.70 -7.69 -18.05
CA LEU A 523 -9.16 -7.31 -16.72
C LEU A 523 -10.24 -6.83 -15.72
N SER A 524 -11.35 -6.29 -16.22
CA SER A 524 -12.51 -5.90 -15.41
C SER A 524 -13.39 -7.09 -14.99
N TYR A 525 -13.37 -8.20 -15.73
CA TYR A 525 -14.01 -9.46 -15.31
C TYR A 525 -13.20 -10.21 -14.24
N LEU A 526 -11.89 -9.96 -14.16
CA LEU A 526 -10.98 -10.67 -13.26
C LEU A 526 -11.11 -10.31 -11.77
N PHE A 527 -11.71 -9.15 -11.44
CA PHE A 527 -11.79 -8.68 -10.05
C PHE A 527 -13.22 -8.47 -9.53
N LEU A 528 -14.22 -8.39 -10.41
CA LEU A 528 -15.62 -8.29 -9.97
C LEU A 528 -16.22 -9.63 -9.51
N MET A 529 -15.49 -10.75 -9.59
CA MET A 529 -16.06 -12.07 -9.26
C MET A 529 -15.14 -13.08 -8.53
N SER A 530 -13.89 -12.76 -8.19
CA SER A 530 -13.07 -13.72 -7.43
C SER A 530 -13.36 -13.61 -5.92
N ASN A 531 -14.44 -14.21 -5.44
CA ASN A 531 -14.68 -14.41 -4.00
C ASN A 531 -13.78 -15.53 -3.42
N GLN A 532 -12.55 -15.66 -3.92
CA GLN A 532 -11.64 -16.71 -3.49
C GLN A 532 -11.11 -16.36 -2.10
N ILE A 533 -11.53 -17.13 -1.10
CA ILE A 533 -11.14 -16.93 0.30
C ILE A 533 -9.73 -17.49 0.62
N SER A 534 -9.24 -18.42 -0.20
CA SER A 534 -7.93 -19.02 -0.03
C SER A 534 -6.81 -18.14 -0.58
N ASN A 535 -5.60 -18.32 -0.06
CA ASN A 535 -4.37 -17.71 -0.59
C ASN A 535 -3.74 -18.54 -1.73
N LEU A 536 -4.41 -19.59 -2.20
CA LEU A 536 -3.93 -20.44 -3.28
C LEU A 536 -4.00 -19.72 -4.63
N ARG A 537 -3.12 -20.11 -5.55
CA ARG A 537 -3.05 -19.53 -6.91
C ARG A 537 -4.46 -19.42 -7.55
N PRO A 538 -4.86 -18.25 -8.05
CA PRO A 538 -6.14 -18.11 -8.76
C PRO A 538 -6.22 -19.00 -10.00
N LEU A 539 -7.43 -19.49 -10.28
CA LEU A 539 -7.70 -20.38 -11.41
C LEU A 539 -8.28 -19.63 -12.60
N THR A 540 -8.03 -20.17 -13.79
CA THR A 540 -8.61 -19.68 -15.05
C THR A 540 -8.89 -20.87 -15.93
N THR A 541 -10.14 -20.99 -16.38
CA THR A 541 -10.58 -21.98 -17.35
C THR A 541 -10.36 -21.43 -18.75
N TYR A 542 -9.67 -22.19 -19.59
CA TYR A 542 -9.50 -21.87 -21.00
C TYR A 542 -10.36 -22.81 -21.82
N VAL A 543 -11.41 -22.28 -22.45
CA VAL A 543 -12.31 -23.06 -23.31
C VAL A 543 -11.78 -22.97 -24.74
N THR A 544 -11.52 -24.12 -25.34
CA THR A 544 -11.04 -24.22 -26.72
C THR A 544 -12.19 -24.45 -27.68
N GLY A 545 -12.08 -23.91 -28.89
CA GLY A 545 -13.02 -24.14 -29.97
C GLY A 545 -12.36 -24.00 -31.33
N HIS A 546 -13.14 -23.74 -32.36
CA HIS A 546 -12.64 -23.64 -33.73
C HIS A 546 -12.95 -22.26 -34.32
N SER A 547 -11.97 -21.66 -35.00
CA SER A 547 -12.15 -20.36 -35.64
C SER A 547 -13.20 -20.47 -36.76
N PRO A 548 -14.23 -19.61 -36.78
CA PRO A 548 -15.23 -19.62 -37.84
C PRO A 548 -14.64 -19.19 -39.20
N MET A 549 -13.44 -18.60 -39.23
CA MET A 549 -12.80 -18.13 -40.45
C MET A 549 -12.09 -19.24 -41.23
N ASN A 550 -11.50 -20.22 -40.54
CA ASN A 550 -10.64 -21.23 -41.17
C ASN A 550 -10.65 -22.61 -40.48
N GLY A 551 -11.47 -22.81 -39.44
CA GLY A 551 -11.56 -24.06 -38.70
C GLY A 551 -10.35 -24.37 -37.81
N ALA A 552 -9.39 -23.46 -37.65
CA ALA A 552 -8.23 -23.69 -36.79
C ALA A 552 -8.63 -23.74 -35.31
N ALA A 553 -7.97 -24.60 -34.53
CA ALA A 553 -8.15 -24.65 -33.08
C ALA A 553 -7.71 -23.32 -32.44
N ILE A 554 -8.56 -22.78 -31.57
CA ILE A 554 -8.33 -21.50 -30.87
C ILE A 554 -8.73 -21.61 -29.40
N PHE A 555 -8.18 -20.72 -28.56
CA PHE A 555 -8.80 -20.40 -27.28
C PHE A 555 -10.03 -19.53 -27.57
N GLN A 556 -11.20 -20.15 -27.51
CA GLN A 556 -12.47 -19.48 -27.78
C GLN A 556 -12.85 -18.57 -26.62
N GLU A 557 -12.64 -19.02 -25.39
CA GLU A 557 -12.93 -18.23 -24.19
C GLU A 557 -11.87 -18.41 -23.10
N THR A 558 -11.71 -17.36 -22.29
CA THR A 558 -10.87 -17.37 -21.08
C THR A 558 -11.74 -16.91 -19.91
N ARG A 559 -12.01 -17.81 -18.98
CA ARG A 559 -12.95 -17.62 -17.86
C ARG A 559 -12.18 -17.69 -16.54
N PRO A 560 -11.88 -16.54 -15.89
CA PRO A 560 -11.35 -16.54 -14.53
C PRO A 560 -12.30 -17.27 -13.57
N ALA A 561 -11.76 -17.95 -12.57
CA ALA A 561 -12.58 -18.68 -11.61
C ALA A 561 -13.46 -17.74 -10.78
N VAL A 562 -14.76 -18.04 -10.79
CA VAL A 562 -15.76 -17.42 -9.92
C VAL A 562 -15.96 -18.34 -8.73
N TRP A 563 -15.60 -17.86 -7.55
CA TRP A 563 -15.69 -18.64 -6.32
C TRP A 563 -16.98 -18.31 -5.57
N THR A 564 -17.54 -19.33 -4.91
CA THR A 564 -18.62 -19.19 -3.94
C THR A 564 -18.16 -19.81 -2.62
N SER A 565 -18.53 -19.19 -1.51
CA SER A 565 -18.28 -19.74 -0.17
C SER A 565 -19.54 -19.58 0.67
N PRO A 566 -20.15 -20.68 1.15
CA PRO A 566 -21.37 -20.61 1.96
C PRO A 566 -21.17 -19.87 3.29
N ASP A 567 -19.98 -19.94 3.88
CA ASP A 567 -19.64 -19.35 5.18
C ASP A 567 -18.51 -18.31 5.12
N ASN A 568 -17.92 -18.07 3.94
CA ASN A 568 -16.77 -17.19 3.70
C ASN A 568 -15.51 -17.52 4.52
N GLU A 569 -15.43 -18.70 5.12
CA GLU A 569 -14.38 -19.03 6.08
C GLU A 569 -13.77 -20.41 5.86
N SER A 570 -14.57 -21.45 5.64
CA SER A 570 -14.08 -22.84 5.73
C SER A 570 -13.83 -23.51 4.37
N MET A 571 -14.65 -23.20 3.37
CA MET A 571 -14.57 -23.83 2.04
C MET A 571 -14.90 -22.86 0.91
N GLY A 572 -14.10 -22.92 -0.16
CA GLY A 572 -14.38 -22.23 -1.41
C GLY A 572 -14.72 -23.22 -2.51
N PHE A 573 -15.75 -22.94 -3.30
CA PHE A 573 -16.18 -23.76 -4.44
C PHE A 573 -16.07 -22.96 -5.73
N ASN A 574 -15.55 -23.58 -6.78
CA ASN A 574 -15.58 -23.03 -8.13
C ASN A 574 -15.99 -24.13 -9.12
N VAL A 575 -17.02 -23.88 -9.92
CA VAL A 575 -17.40 -24.78 -11.02
C VAL A 575 -16.54 -24.42 -12.23
N VAL A 576 -15.76 -25.39 -12.72
CA VAL A 576 -14.85 -25.22 -13.85
C VAL A 576 -15.60 -25.38 -15.16
N TYR A 577 -16.39 -26.45 -15.28
CA TYR A 577 -17.21 -26.74 -16.46
C TYR A 577 -18.28 -27.80 -16.14
N THR A 578 -19.39 -27.80 -16.87
CA THR A 578 -20.44 -28.82 -16.72
C THR A 578 -20.95 -29.29 -18.07
N THR A 579 -21.38 -30.55 -18.15
CA THR A 579 -22.14 -31.07 -19.28
C THR A 579 -23.52 -31.51 -18.78
N SER A 580 -24.53 -31.47 -19.65
CA SER A 580 -25.93 -31.83 -19.31
C SER A 580 -26.47 -32.99 -20.15
N GLU A 581 -25.57 -33.68 -20.87
CA GLU A 581 -25.89 -34.85 -21.69
C GLU A 581 -24.64 -35.70 -21.89
N PHE A 582 -24.87 -36.98 -22.20
CA PHE A 582 -23.82 -37.93 -22.57
C PHE A 582 -24.33 -38.84 -23.70
N PRO A 583 -23.61 -38.95 -24.83
CA PRO A 583 -22.39 -38.20 -25.18
C PRO A 583 -22.67 -36.70 -25.40
N VAL A 584 -21.70 -35.85 -25.10
CA VAL A 584 -21.80 -34.39 -25.24
C VAL A 584 -21.74 -33.97 -26.72
N SER A 585 -22.58 -32.99 -27.11
CA SER A 585 -22.54 -32.40 -28.46
C SER A 585 -21.85 -31.04 -28.46
N PHE A 586 -20.69 -30.96 -29.13
CA PHE A 586 -19.95 -29.72 -29.41
C PHE A 586 -20.44 -28.97 -30.66
N ASN A 587 -21.39 -29.54 -31.42
CA ASN A 587 -21.89 -28.89 -32.62
C ASN A 587 -22.54 -27.55 -32.28
N ASN A 588 -22.10 -26.49 -32.97
CA ASN A 588 -22.54 -25.11 -32.73
C ASN A 588 -22.35 -24.65 -31.28
N ASP A 589 -21.30 -25.13 -30.61
CA ASP A 589 -20.97 -24.79 -29.21
C ASP A 589 -22.12 -25.06 -28.23
N ASN A 590 -22.92 -26.09 -28.54
CA ASN A 590 -24.13 -26.43 -27.79
C ASN A 590 -23.84 -26.82 -26.33
N ASP A 591 -22.68 -27.40 -26.04
CA ASP A 591 -22.25 -27.71 -24.67
C ASP A 591 -21.92 -26.45 -23.88
N ILE A 592 -21.23 -25.47 -24.48
CA ILE A 592 -20.95 -24.15 -23.87
C ILE A 592 -22.27 -23.46 -23.54
N ALA A 593 -23.20 -23.41 -24.50
CA ALA A 593 -24.51 -22.81 -24.30
C ALA A 593 -25.32 -23.49 -23.17
N LYS A 594 -25.28 -24.83 -23.09
CA LYS A 594 -25.94 -25.59 -22.01
C LYS A 594 -25.28 -25.36 -20.65
N HIS A 595 -23.95 -25.28 -20.60
CA HIS A 595 -23.21 -24.95 -19.39
C HIS A 595 -23.58 -23.55 -18.89
N ASP A 596 -23.55 -22.54 -19.76
CA ASP A 596 -23.84 -21.15 -19.41
C ASP A 596 -25.30 -20.98 -18.97
N ALA A 597 -26.24 -21.63 -19.67
CA ALA A 597 -27.65 -21.65 -19.28
C ALA A 597 -27.84 -22.26 -17.88
N LEU A 598 -27.17 -23.37 -17.58
CA LEU A 598 -27.25 -24.04 -16.29
C LEU A 598 -26.64 -23.20 -15.16
N MET A 599 -25.44 -22.65 -15.37
CA MET A 599 -24.78 -21.76 -14.42
C MET A 599 -25.60 -20.49 -14.16
N GLY A 600 -26.25 -19.95 -15.20
CA GLY A 600 -27.14 -18.79 -15.09
C GLY A 600 -28.38 -19.01 -14.22
N THR A 601 -28.79 -20.26 -13.98
CA THR A 601 -29.91 -20.56 -13.06
C THR A 601 -29.56 -20.39 -11.59
N GLY A 602 -28.27 -20.46 -11.23
CA GLY A 602 -27.81 -20.52 -9.83
C GLY A 602 -28.19 -21.81 -9.08
N ASN A 603 -28.85 -22.76 -9.72
CA ASN A 603 -29.42 -23.96 -9.08
C ASN A 603 -28.65 -25.26 -9.40
N LEU A 604 -27.36 -25.16 -9.72
CA LEU A 604 -26.54 -26.33 -9.98
C LEU A 604 -26.29 -27.11 -8.68
N GLY A 605 -26.78 -28.35 -8.62
CA GLY A 605 -26.49 -29.29 -7.54
C GLY A 605 -25.05 -29.80 -7.54
N LEU A 606 -24.72 -30.72 -6.64
CA LEU A 606 -23.41 -31.42 -6.69
C LEU A 606 -23.23 -32.17 -8.01
N VAL A 607 -24.29 -32.83 -8.45
CA VAL A 607 -24.37 -33.67 -9.65
C VAL A 607 -25.35 -33.04 -10.63
N ASN A 608 -25.03 -33.11 -11.92
CA ASN A 608 -25.92 -32.71 -13.00
C ASN A 608 -26.45 -33.96 -13.73
N PRO A 609 -27.77 -34.19 -13.76
CA PRO A 609 -28.34 -35.38 -14.39
C PRO A 609 -27.88 -35.57 -15.84
N LYS A 610 -27.55 -36.82 -16.19
CA LYS A 610 -27.06 -37.25 -17.51
C LYS A 610 -25.75 -36.57 -17.97
N GLY A 611 -25.02 -35.92 -17.07
CA GLY A 611 -23.81 -35.19 -17.41
C GLY A 611 -22.73 -35.28 -16.35
N THR A 612 -21.81 -34.33 -16.39
CA THR A 612 -20.67 -34.22 -15.46
C THR A 612 -20.56 -32.83 -14.89
N VAL A 613 -20.04 -32.73 -13.66
CA VAL A 613 -19.66 -31.46 -13.04
C VAL A 613 -18.18 -31.52 -12.67
N CYS A 614 -17.39 -30.65 -13.30
CA CYS A 614 -16.00 -30.43 -12.95
C CYS A 614 -15.90 -29.21 -12.05
N ARG A 615 -15.38 -29.36 -10.83
CA ARG A 615 -15.27 -28.27 -9.85
C ARG A 615 -13.96 -28.32 -9.08
N MET A 616 -13.50 -27.15 -8.66
CA MET A 616 -12.41 -27.02 -7.71
C MET A 616 -12.97 -26.66 -6.32
N VAL A 617 -12.37 -27.26 -5.29
CA VAL A 617 -12.71 -26.98 -3.90
C VAL A 617 -11.44 -26.63 -3.14
N ASP A 618 -11.49 -25.49 -2.44
CA ASP A 618 -10.44 -25.05 -1.53
C ASP A 618 -10.88 -25.30 -0.10
N PHE A 619 -10.04 -25.97 0.68
CA PHE A 619 -10.27 -26.32 2.07
C PHE A 619 -9.38 -25.47 2.97
N ALA A 620 -9.99 -24.74 3.91
CA ALA A 620 -9.28 -23.95 4.90
C ALA A 620 -8.37 -24.83 5.77
N PRO A 621 -7.31 -24.27 6.38
CA PRO A 621 -6.59 -24.95 7.44
C PRO A 621 -7.54 -25.34 8.57
N ASP A 622 -7.44 -26.56 9.06
CA ASP A 622 -8.25 -27.10 10.16
C ASP A 622 -9.77 -26.99 9.92
N ASN A 623 -10.22 -27.21 8.68
CA ASN A 623 -11.64 -27.10 8.35
C ASN A 623 -12.48 -28.14 9.11
N LYS A 624 -13.75 -27.81 9.41
CA LYS A 624 -14.66 -28.76 10.04
C LYS A 624 -15.00 -29.90 9.05
N PRO A 625 -14.70 -31.17 9.36
CA PRO A 625 -15.13 -32.29 8.52
C PRO A 625 -16.64 -32.48 8.60
N VAL A 626 -17.27 -32.76 7.46
CA VAL A 626 -18.70 -33.06 7.39
C VAL A 626 -18.93 -34.35 6.63
N MET A 627 -19.56 -35.33 7.28
CA MET A 627 -19.93 -36.61 6.69
C MET A 627 -21.13 -36.44 5.76
N HIS A 628 -20.99 -36.90 4.52
CA HIS A 628 -22.05 -36.86 3.51
C HIS A 628 -21.88 -37.97 2.47
N ARG A 629 -22.96 -38.26 1.74
CA ARG A 629 -23.03 -39.16 0.57
C ARG A 629 -23.80 -38.49 -0.55
N THR A 630 -23.16 -38.42 -1.70
CA THR A 630 -23.73 -38.02 -3.00
C THR A 630 -24.13 -39.23 -3.82
N GLN A 631 -25.12 -39.10 -4.69
CA GLN A 631 -25.46 -40.14 -5.66
C GLN A 631 -24.66 -39.92 -6.96
N SER A 632 -23.35 -40.08 -6.86
CA SER A 632 -22.44 -39.90 -7.99
C SER A 632 -21.22 -40.82 -7.92
N LEU A 633 -20.55 -40.89 -9.07
CA LEU A 633 -19.15 -41.30 -9.15
C LEU A 633 -18.29 -40.03 -9.12
N ASP A 634 -17.45 -39.90 -8.09
CA ASP A 634 -16.58 -38.73 -7.94
C ASP A 634 -15.12 -39.11 -8.11
N TYR A 635 -14.43 -38.43 -9.02
CA TYR A 635 -12.97 -38.46 -9.13
C TYR A 635 -12.40 -37.25 -8.39
N GLY A 636 -11.95 -37.47 -7.16
CA GLY A 636 -11.32 -36.45 -6.35
C GLY A 636 -9.80 -36.50 -6.48
N VAL A 637 -9.17 -35.42 -6.95
CA VAL A 637 -7.73 -35.33 -7.18
C VAL A 637 -7.14 -34.22 -6.33
N VAL A 638 -6.17 -34.53 -5.48
CA VAL A 638 -5.48 -33.50 -4.68
C VAL A 638 -4.54 -32.71 -5.59
N ILE A 639 -4.73 -31.40 -5.67
CA ILE A 639 -3.93 -30.50 -6.52
C ILE A 639 -2.83 -29.81 -5.71
N SER A 640 -3.13 -29.42 -4.46
CA SER A 640 -2.20 -28.71 -3.57
C SER A 640 -2.57 -28.98 -2.11
N GLY A 641 -1.58 -28.96 -1.21
CA GLY A 641 -1.78 -29.24 0.22
C GLY A 641 -2.01 -30.72 0.50
N THR A 642 -2.67 -31.05 1.60
CA THR A 642 -2.92 -32.42 2.04
C THR A 642 -4.34 -32.53 2.56
N LEU A 643 -5.04 -33.62 2.26
CA LEU A 643 -6.40 -33.87 2.73
C LEU A 643 -6.52 -35.28 3.31
N GLU A 644 -7.18 -35.42 4.44
CA GLU A 644 -7.62 -36.68 5.00
C GLU A 644 -9.04 -37.00 4.51
N LEU A 645 -9.21 -38.18 3.94
CA LEU A 645 -10.50 -38.80 3.64
C LEU A 645 -10.86 -39.73 4.79
N GLU A 646 -12.03 -39.53 5.39
CA GLU A 646 -12.60 -40.41 6.41
C GLU A 646 -13.90 -41.05 5.91
N LEU A 647 -14.07 -42.35 6.12
CA LEU A 647 -15.28 -43.10 5.83
C LEU A 647 -16.10 -43.33 7.11
N ASP A 648 -17.40 -43.59 6.97
CA ASP A 648 -18.33 -43.85 8.08
C ASP A 648 -17.97 -45.06 8.96
N ALA A 649 -17.23 -46.03 8.41
CA ALA A 649 -16.63 -47.14 9.16
C ALA A 649 -15.44 -46.73 10.06
N GLY A 650 -15.03 -45.45 10.04
CA GLY A 650 -13.89 -44.91 10.79
C GLY A 650 -12.53 -45.10 10.12
N GLU A 651 -12.51 -45.63 8.89
CA GLU A 651 -11.28 -45.72 8.11
C GLU A 651 -10.85 -44.34 7.60
N LYS A 652 -9.57 -43.98 7.83
CA LYS A 652 -8.96 -42.72 7.42
C LYS A 652 -7.79 -42.95 6.47
N ARG A 653 -7.63 -42.09 5.47
CA ARG A 653 -6.47 -42.05 4.59
C ARG A 653 -6.06 -40.60 4.32
N LEU A 654 -4.79 -40.31 4.54
CA LEU A 654 -4.18 -39.04 4.19
C LEU A 654 -3.74 -39.07 2.72
N LEU A 655 -4.08 -38.04 1.96
CA LEU A 655 -3.86 -37.91 0.53
C LEU A 655 -3.00 -36.68 0.22
N TYR A 656 -2.06 -36.84 -0.68
CA TYR A 656 -1.04 -35.86 -1.08
C TYR A 656 -1.27 -35.38 -2.52
N PRO A 657 -0.64 -34.28 -2.95
CA PRO A 657 -0.80 -33.78 -4.32
C PRO A 657 -0.48 -34.84 -5.36
N GLY A 658 -1.43 -35.08 -6.27
CA GLY A 658 -1.38 -36.14 -7.28
C GLY A 658 -2.15 -37.41 -6.91
N ASP A 659 -2.50 -37.62 -5.64
CA ASP A 659 -3.34 -38.75 -5.23
C ASP A 659 -4.79 -38.57 -5.72
N VAL A 660 -5.41 -39.70 -6.05
CA VAL A 660 -6.78 -39.75 -6.59
C VAL A 660 -7.65 -40.66 -5.73
N ALA A 661 -8.75 -40.12 -5.22
CA ALA A 661 -9.83 -40.88 -4.60
C ALA A 661 -10.96 -41.08 -5.61
N VAL A 662 -11.46 -42.31 -5.71
CA VAL A 662 -12.62 -42.66 -6.53
C VAL A 662 -13.77 -42.99 -5.59
N GLN A 663 -14.66 -42.03 -5.39
CA GLN A 663 -15.79 -42.15 -4.47
C GLN A 663 -17.01 -42.72 -5.20
N ARG A 664 -17.64 -43.74 -4.63
CA ARG A 664 -18.70 -44.53 -5.30
C ARG A 664 -19.98 -44.54 -4.48
N GLY A 665 -20.54 -43.36 -4.24
CA GLY A 665 -21.76 -43.22 -3.42
C GLY A 665 -21.59 -43.69 -1.97
N THR A 666 -20.42 -43.48 -1.38
CA THR A 666 -20.07 -43.85 0.00
C THR A 666 -20.13 -42.64 0.93
N ILE A 667 -20.56 -42.82 2.19
CA ILE A 667 -20.53 -41.76 3.21
C ILE A 667 -19.07 -41.45 3.54
N HIS A 668 -18.72 -40.16 3.48
CA HIS A 668 -17.36 -39.71 3.72
C HIS A 668 -17.26 -38.25 4.15
N SER A 669 -16.10 -37.87 4.67
CA SER A 669 -15.74 -36.49 4.95
C SER A 669 -14.33 -36.16 4.44
N TRP A 670 -14.11 -34.87 4.20
CA TRP A 670 -12.83 -34.31 3.77
C TRP A 670 -12.31 -33.35 4.84
N TYR A 671 -11.10 -33.58 5.31
CA TYR A 671 -10.44 -32.77 6.34
C TYR A 671 -9.06 -32.30 5.87
N ASN A 672 -8.73 -31.03 6.06
CA ASN A 672 -7.40 -30.48 5.87
C ASN A 672 -6.69 -30.45 7.24
N PRO A 673 -5.74 -31.37 7.50
CA PRO A 673 -5.05 -31.43 8.78
C PRO A 673 -4.00 -30.32 8.97
N SER A 674 -3.72 -29.51 7.94
CA SER A 674 -2.81 -28.39 8.08
C SER A 674 -3.42 -27.31 8.97
N GLN A 675 -2.62 -26.76 9.88
CA GLN A 675 -3.02 -25.66 10.77
C GLN A 675 -2.76 -24.28 10.15
N THR A 676 -2.06 -24.22 9.02
CA THR A 676 -1.60 -22.95 8.44
C THR A 676 -1.76 -22.84 6.92
N GLU A 677 -1.88 -23.96 6.21
CA GLU A 677 -1.89 -23.99 4.75
C GLU A 677 -3.24 -24.46 4.21
N TRP A 678 -3.71 -23.79 3.16
CA TRP A 678 -4.90 -24.19 2.41
C TRP A 678 -4.60 -25.41 1.54
N ALA A 679 -5.58 -26.29 1.37
CA ALA A 679 -5.52 -27.40 0.43
C ALA A 679 -6.52 -27.19 -0.72
N ARG A 680 -6.23 -27.77 -1.89
CA ARG A 680 -7.10 -27.71 -3.07
C ARG A 680 -7.30 -29.09 -3.67
N MET A 681 -8.55 -29.40 -3.99
CA MET A 681 -8.95 -30.63 -4.65
C MET A 681 -9.79 -30.33 -5.89
N LEU A 682 -9.51 -31.05 -6.98
CA LEU A 682 -10.37 -31.11 -8.17
C LEU A 682 -11.36 -32.26 -7.99
N PHE A 683 -12.63 -32.01 -8.25
CA PHE A 683 -13.65 -33.06 -8.32
C PHE A 683 -14.27 -33.08 -9.71
N VAL A 684 -14.34 -34.28 -10.29
CA VAL A 684 -15.18 -34.57 -11.46
C VAL A 684 -16.29 -35.51 -11.00
N LEU A 685 -17.50 -34.98 -10.88
CA LEU A 685 -18.69 -35.72 -10.46
C LEU A 685 -19.47 -36.14 -11.69
N GLN A 686 -19.78 -37.43 -11.78
CA GLN A 686 -20.58 -38.02 -12.84
C GLN A 686 -21.87 -38.58 -12.27
N ASP A 687 -22.98 -38.35 -12.99
CA ASP A 687 -24.28 -38.96 -12.67
C ASP A 687 -24.19 -40.49 -12.63
N SER A 688 -24.95 -41.11 -11.72
CA SER A 688 -24.91 -42.55 -11.49
C SER A 688 -26.30 -43.12 -11.25
N GLU A 689 -26.48 -44.39 -11.63
CA GLU A 689 -27.67 -45.15 -11.22
C GLU A 689 -27.72 -45.24 -9.68
N PRO A 690 -28.92 -45.39 -9.08
CA PRO A 690 -29.05 -45.57 -7.65
C PRO A 690 -28.17 -46.71 -7.12
N VAL A 691 -27.41 -46.44 -6.06
CA VAL A 691 -26.58 -47.46 -5.41
C VAL A 691 -27.49 -48.37 -4.60
N ILE A 692 -27.47 -49.67 -4.90
CA ILE A 692 -28.25 -50.69 -4.18
C ILE A 692 -27.30 -51.56 -3.36
N VAL A 693 -27.48 -51.58 -2.04
CA VAL A 693 -26.76 -52.45 -1.11
C VAL A 693 -27.79 -53.26 -0.33
N ASP A 694 -27.64 -54.59 -0.29
CA ASP A 694 -28.57 -55.52 0.35
C ASP A 694 -30.04 -55.35 -0.07
N GLY A 695 -30.26 -55.01 -1.35
CA GLY A 695 -31.60 -54.79 -1.92
C GLY A 695 -32.26 -53.47 -1.51
N GLN A 696 -31.56 -52.60 -0.78
CA GLN A 696 -32.05 -51.27 -0.40
C GLN A 696 -31.32 -50.17 -1.19
N PRO A 697 -32.04 -49.21 -1.77
CA PRO A 697 -31.42 -48.05 -2.41
C PRO A 697 -30.83 -47.13 -1.35
N LEU A 698 -29.54 -46.81 -1.49
CA LEU A 698 -28.88 -45.80 -0.69
C LEU A 698 -29.26 -44.42 -1.24
N LYS A 699 -29.95 -43.62 -0.42
CA LYS A 699 -30.36 -42.26 -0.78
C LYS A 699 -29.22 -41.26 -0.57
N GLU A 700 -29.30 -40.11 -1.23
CA GLU A 700 -28.47 -38.96 -0.84
C GLU A 700 -28.59 -38.67 0.66
N ASP A 701 -27.46 -38.43 1.32
CA ASP A 701 -27.41 -38.08 2.74
C ASP A 701 -26.42 -36.94 2.92
N LEU A 702 -26.93 -35.73 3.15
CA LEU A 702 -26.09 -34.55 3.35
C LEU A 702 -25.79 -34.30 4.83
N GLY A 703 -26.33 -35.06 5.78
CA GLY A 703 -26.07 -34.89 7.22
C GLY A 703 -26.11 -33.44 7.71
N GLU A 704 -25.10 -33.04 8.49
CA GLU A 704 -24.88 -31.65 8.94
C GLU A 704 -24.48 -30.67 7.81
N ALA A 705 -24.22 -31.17 6.59
CA ALA A 705 -23.91 -30.36 5.41
C ALA A 705 -25.17 -29.81 4.73
N SER A 706 -26.37 -30.18 5.21
CA SER A 706 -27.65 -29.64 4.74
C SER A 706 -27.70 -28.12 4.91
N GLY A 707 -27.53 -27.38 3.81
CA GLY A 707 -27.51 -25.91 3.78
C GLY A 707 -26.15 -25.29 3.46
N SER A 708 -25.04 -26.03 3.63
CA SER A 708 -23.69 -25.63 3.17
C SER A 708 -23.30 -26.29 1.85
N ILE A 709 -23.90 -27.45 1.53
CA ILE A 709 -23.71 -28.15 0.26
C ILE A 709 -25.06 -28.26 -0.47
N ALA A 710 -25.07 -27.96 -1.78
CA ALA A 710 -26.26 -28.08 -2.60
C ALA A 710 -26.66 -29.56 -2.80
N PRO A 711 -27.94 -29.92 -2.74
CA PRO A 711 -28.37 -31.29 -3.04
C PRO A 711 -28.05 -31.67 -4.49
N SER A 712 -27.88 -32.96 -4.75
CA SER A 712 -27.62 -33.48 -6.09
C SER A 712 -28.84 -33.25 -6.99
N GLY A 713 -28.65 -32.92 -8.26
CA GLY A 713 -29.76 -32.68 -9.19
C GLY A 713 -30.56 -33.94 -9.56
N ASN A 714 -30.11 -35.12 -9.13
CA ASN A 714 -30.67 -36.43 -9.44
C ASN A 714 -31.39 -37.10 -8.24
N SER A 715 -31.60 -36.39 -7.11
CA SER A 715 -32.10 -36.97 -5.85
C SER A 715 -33.63 -37.13 -5.75
N ASN A 716 -34.35 -37.23 -6.88
CA ASN A 716 -35.80 -37.53 -6.91
C ASN A 716 -36.11 -39.02 -6.88
#